data_AF-A0AAE3VDN5-F1
#
_entry.id   AF-A0AAE3VDN5-F1
#
_cell.length_a   1.000
_cell.length_b   1.000
_cell.length_c   1.000
_cell.angle_alpha   90.00
_cell.angle_beta   90.00
_cell.angle_gamma   90.00
#
_symmetry.space_group_name_H-M   'P 1'
#
loop_
_entity.id
_entity.type
_entity.pdbx_description
1 polymer ?
#
loop_
_entity_poly.entity_id
_entity_poly.type
_entity_poly.pdbx_seq_one_letter_code
_entity_poly.pdbx_strand_id
1 'polypeptide(L)'
;MDKPQSCDVLVVGAGLAGLNAAAEIREKQPGMRVLVVDAGGCASTEVMGFSAPVNPPDSPDMLYFDILRAGGGYSAAALARVLADRSLPELRRLERMGLVFDRCADGSYDMVNALGSSHPRVVHQATTTGRQAMELLATAVTPLRVSKLLLADGRIAGVLTDAGEAIAAKAVVLAGGGFAGLWQFSTWSKTLCGDCLCLAQDAGAELIDLGFVQFEPTVTVYPEALRGFSVLTAVLNEGARLLNCQGESILPAAGPLPRKSDLARIIMREIEAGNACAHGGIRFDYTQVDEAAFARKYPAYHAKYRRFAPSLAELGQEVVPAAHTTLGGIRVTPDCATAVPGLFAAGEAMGGLHGADRVGGNAGLEVFVFGRIAGASAAAYAARSSQARLPRALPTPLRTPDDVYGRMAEILQRGFTPLRKIADLERAAQELAGLGAYGPVMLATAAVADALSKERARAPYQLDHAAVVDVPALPEGQQPGDDFLAPVWQRAASLRIDRVARTDFYPPHFPLASCRLFYDDDWLYLNYEVTDRYVQCLSTEFGQMVFRDSCVEFFAEPLPGLGYINFEFNCGGNLHVAHIRDCTLVPGGFKDHRVFREDELSGIEIVHSLPRRVSPEITTPVTWHVLVRIPIAFFEKALGRPLRPLAGTQWRANFNKCASGCSHPHWLTWSQLLERNMHRPQDFGIVRFV
;
A
#
# COMPACT_ATOMS: atom_id res chain seq x y z
N MET A 1 5.25 -41.66 16.65
CA MET A 1 3.84 -41.24 16.78
C MET A 1 3.20 -41.46 15.44
N ASP A 2 2.09 -42.19 15.37
CA ASP A 2 1.34 -42.37 14.13
C ASP A 2 0.84 -41.02 13.62
N LYS A 3 1.13 -40.68 12.36
CA LYS A 3 0.68 -39.43 11.75
C LYS A 3 -0.84 -39.50 11.54
N PRO A 4 -1.59 -38.42 11.84
CA PRO A 4 -3.04 -38.43 11.66
C PRO A 4 -3.41 -38.60 10.18
N GLN A 5 -4.26 -39.58 9.89
CA GLN A 5 -4.76 -39.86 8.54
C GLN A 5 -5.91 -38.91 8.11
N SER A 6 -6.54 -38.21 9.07
CA SER A 6 -7.59 -37.22 8.79
C SER A 6 -7.71 -36.16 9.88
N CYS A 7 -8.19 -34.98 9.50
CA CYS A 7 -8.58 -33.88 10.39
C CYS A 7 -9.80 -33.15 9.81
N ASP A 8 -10.42 -32.26 10.60
CA ASP A 8 -11.49 -31.40 10.10
C ASP A 8 -10.91 -30.16 9.42
N VAL A 9 -9.93 -29.53 10.07
CA VAL A 9 -9.19 -28.38 9.52
C VAL A 9 -7.69 -28.65 9.61
N LEU A 10 -7.00 -28.44 8.49
CA LEU A 10 -5.55 -28.49 8.41
C LEU A 10 -5.00 -27.07 8.24
N VAL A 11 -4.05 -26.67 9.09
CA VAL A 11 -3.35 -25.39 9.00
C VAL A 11 -1.93 -25.64 8.54
N VAL A 12 -1.55 -25.06 7.40
CA VAL A 12 -0.20 -25.14 6.83
C VAL A 12 0.54 -23.86 7.20
N GLY A 13 1.57 -23.99 8.05
CA GLY A 13 2.36 -22.87 8.57
C GLY A 13 2.11 -22.65 10.06
N ALA A 14 3.20 -22.62 10.84
CA ALA A 14 3.16 -22.42 12.29
C ALA A 14 3.65 -21.03 12.74
N GLY A 15 3.61 -20.02 11.86
CA GLY A 15 3.76 -18.62 12.25
C GLY A 15 2.52 -18.09 13.00
N LEU A 16 2.55 -16.82 13.40
CA LEU A 16 1.48 -16.18 14.18
C LEU A 16 0.10 -16.34 13.52
N ALA A 17 0.00 -16.20 12.18
CA ALA A 17 -1.28 -16.35 11.48
C ALA A 17 -1.88 -17.76 11.64
N GLY A 18 -1.05 -18.79 11.45
CA GLY A 18 -1.49 -20.19 11.57
C GLY A 18 -1.78 -20.60 13.01
N LEU A 19 -0.92 -20.22 13.96
CA LEU A 19 -1.16 -20.47 15.38
C LEU A 19 -2.42 -19.77 15.89
N ASN A 20 -2.65 -18.54 15.43
CA ASN A 20 -3.83 -17.79 15.82
C ASN A 20 -5.11 -18.35 15.17
N ALA A 21 -5.03 -18.85 13.94
CA ALA A 21 -6.11 -19.61 13.31
C ALA A 21 -6.46 -20.85 14.13
N ALA A 22 -5.45 -21.65 14.51
CA ALA A 22 -5.65 -22.84 15.33
C ALA A 22 -6.22 -22.51 16.72
N ALA A 23 -5.75 -21.43 17.35
CA ALA A 23 -6.25 -20.95 18.63
C ALA A 23 -7.73 -20.54 18.56
N GLU A 24 -8.12 -19.75 17.56
CA GLU A 24 -9.52 -19.34 17.36
C GLU A 24 -10.42 -20.56 17.15
N ILE A 25 -9.97 -21.54 16.35
CA ILE A 25 -10.74 -22.77 16.13
C ILE A 25 -10.96 -23.53 17.43
N ARG A 26 -9.92 -23.74 18.23
CA ARG A 26 -10.03 -24.47 19.50
C ARG A 26 -10.95 -23.74 20.50
N GLU A 27 -10.88 -22.41 20.53
CA GLU A 27 -11.72 -21.61 21.42
C GLU A 27 -13.20 -21.71 21.04
N LYS A 28 -13.52 -21.62 19.74
CA LYS A 28 -14.91 -21.58 19.27
C LYS A 28 -15.53 -22.95 18.98
N GLN A 29 -14.70 -23.94 18.66
CA GLN A 29 -15.11 -25.29 18.22
C GLN A 29 -14.20 -26.36 18.85
N PRO A 30 -14.23 -26.54 20.19
CA PRO A 30 -13.30 -27.41 20.91
C PRO A 30 -13.38 -28.90 20.51
N GLY A 31 -14.50 -29.34 19.92
CA GLY A 31 -14.66 -30.71 19.42
C GLY A 31 -14.06 -30.98 18.04
N MET A 32 -13.53 -29.95 17.35
CA MET A 32 -13.07 -30.08 15.98
C MET A 32 -11.58 -30.49 15.92
N ARG A 33 -11.24 -31.47 15.08
CA ARG A 33 -9.86 -31.96 14.97
C ARG A 33 -9.05 -31.02 14.09
N VAL A 34 -8.14 -30.28 14.70
CA VAL A 34 -7.22 -29.36 14.02
C VAL A 34 -5.82 -29.96 13.95
N LEU A 35 -5.25 -30.00 12.75
CA LEU A 35 -3.85 -30.38 12.54
C LEU A 35 -3.06 -29.15 12.07
N VAL A 36 -2.03 -28.77 12.82
CA VAL A 36 -1.06 -27.74 12.39
C VAL A 36 0.20 -28.43 11.89
N VAL A 37 0.59 -28.14 10.66
CA VAL A 37 1.80 -28.66 10.03
C VAL A 37 2.73 -27.52 9.65
N ASP A 38 4.03 -27.73 9.75
CA ASP A 38 5.03 -26.74 9.37
C ASP A 38 6.31 -27.40 8.86
N ALA A 39 6.91 -26.80 7.83
CA ALA A 39 8.17 -27.26 7.23
C ALA A 39 9.39 -26.50 7.77
N GLY A 40 9.18 -25.56 8.70
CA GLY A 40 10.22 -24.73 9.29
C GLY A 40 10.40 -23.37 8.59
N GLY A 41 11.03 -22.45 9.32
CA GLY A 41 11.10 -21.03 8.95
C GLY A 41 9.96 -20.25 9.59
N CYS A 42 10.29 -19.14 10.24
CA CYS A 42 9.28 -18.29 10.87
C CYS A 42 9.82 -16.86 11.00
N ALA A 43 9.11 -15.90 10.38
CA ALA A 43 9.36 -14.48 10.57
C ALA A 43 8.70 -13.92 11.84
N SER A 44 7.72 -14.64 12.40
CA SER A 44 6.85 -14.11 13.45
C SER A 44 7.54 -13.83 14.78
N THR A 45 8.69 -14.45 15.06
CA THR A 45 9.48 -14.15 16.27
C THR A 45 10.08 -12.75 16.25
N GLU A 46 10.24 -12.16 15.07
CA GLU A 46 10.82 -10.83 14.86
C GLU A 46 9.75 -9.72 14.80
N VAL A 47 8.46 -10.06 14.99
CA VAL A 47 7.40 -9.06 15.08
C VAL A 47 7.58 -8.24 16.36
N MET A 48 8.07 -7.01 16.22
CA MET A 48 8.32 -6.14 17.38
C MET A 48 7.03 -5.62 18.02
N GLY A 49 5.96 -5.49 17.25
CA GLY A 49 4.71 -4.86 17.64
C GLY A 49 3.72 -4.82 16.49
N PHE A 50 2.56 -4.20 16.71
CA PHE A 50 1.55 -4.05 15.67
C PHE A 50 0.74 -2.76 15.81
N SER A 51 0.14 -2.32 14.71
CA SER A 51 -0.66 -1.09 14.68
C SER A 51 -1.95 -1.22 15.50
N ALA A 52 -2.15 -0.33 16.46
CA ALA A 52 -3.36 -0.20 17.25
C ALA A 52 -3.63 1.29 17.54
N PRO A 53 -4.57 1.93 16.83
CA PRO A 53 -4.83 3.37 16.93
C PRO A 53 -5.67 3.71 18.19
N VAL A 54 -5.07 3.57 19.37
CA VAL A 54 -5.74 3.77 20.67
C VAL A 54 -5.63 5.18 21.25
N ASN A 55 -4.67 5.99 20.77
CA ASN A 55 -4.40 7.32 21.30
C ASN A 55 -4.99 8.40 20.36
N PRO A 56 -6.03 9.16 20.77
CA PRO A 56 -6.56 10.27 19.97
C PRO A 56 -5.47 11.33 19.64
N PRO A 57 -5.52 12.00 18.47
CA PRO A 57 -6.58 11.98 17.46
C PRO A 57 -6.50 10.79 16.48
N ASP A 58 -5.65 9.80 16.72
CA ASP A 58 -5.61 8.59 15.90
C ASP A 58 -6.91 7.78 15.99
N SER A 59 -7.18 6.98 14.97
CA SER A 59 -8.38 6.13 14.92
C SER A 59 -8.24 4.98 13.92
N PRO A 60 -9.11 3.97 13.97
CA PRO A 60 -9.23 2.97 12.91
C PRO A 60 -9.38 3.58 11.52
N ASP A 61 -10.09 4.71 11.38
CA ASP A 61 -10.23 5.41 10.10
C ASP A 61 -8.89 5.96 9.61
N MET A 62 -8.08 6.54 10.49
CA MET A 62 -6.74 7.02 10.15
C MET A 62 -5.80 5.88 9.75
N LEU A 63 -5.87 4.74 10.44
CA LEU A 63 -5.13 3.53 10.03
C LEU A 63 -5.58 3.03 8.65
N TYR A 64 -6.89 3.00 8.40
CA TYR A 64 -7.46 2.64 7.10
C TYR A 64 -6.93 3.53 5.98
N PHE A 65 -6.94 4.86 6.17
CA PHE A 65 -6.43 5.81 5.17
C PHE A 65 -4.93 5.66 4.94
N ASP A 66 -4.13 5.42 5.99
CA ASP A 66 -2.70 5.19 5.84
C ASP A 66 -2.41 3.92 5.02
N ILE A 67 -3.20 2.85 5.20
CA ILE A 67 -3.11 1.63 4.39
C ILE A 67 -3.39 1.93 2.92
N LEU A 68 -4.50 2.60 2.61
CA LEU A 68 -4.86 2.91 1.22
C LEU A 68 -3.83 3.82 0.55
N ARG A 69 -3.34 4.83 1.29
CA ARG A 69 -2.31 5.74 0.80
C ARG A 69 -1.00 5.02 0.52
N ALA A 70 -0.56 4.13 1.41
CA ALA A 70 0.63 3.33 1.19
C ALA A 70 0.46 2.38 -0.02
N GLY A 71 -0.72 1.79 -0.15
CA GLY A 71 -1.05 0.87 -1.23
C GLY A 71 -1.16 1.49 -2.62
N GLY A 72 -1.21 2.83 -2.73
CA GLY A 72 -1.13 3.53 -4.02
C GLY A 72 -2.24 3.15 -5.01
N GLY A 73 -3.45 2.88 -4.50
CA GLY A 73 -4.60 2.45 -5.30
C GLY A 73 -4.75 0.95 -5.51
N TYR A 74 -3.79 0.13 -5.08
CA TYR A 74 -3.83 -1.34 -5.23
C TYR A 74 -4.38 -2.07 -3.99
N SER A 75 -4.50 -1.40 -2.85
CA SER A 75 -5.10 -2.00 -1.66
C SER A 75 -6.60 -2.26 -1.86
N ALA A 76 -7.01 -3.50 -1.59
CA ALA A 76 -8.42 -3.86 -1.48
C ALA A 76 -9.04 -3.16 -0.27
N ALA A 77 -9.87 -2.15 -0.53
CA ALA A 77 -10.50 -1.33 0.49
C ALA A 77 -11.26 -2.15 1.55
N ALA A 78 -11.91 -3.25 1.17
CA ALA A 78 -12.61 -4.12 2.10
C ALA A 78 -11.66 -4.82 3.09
N LEU A 79 -10.50 -5.31 2.63
CA LEU A 79 -9.50 -5.93 3.51
C LEU A 79 -8.87 -4.89 4.44
N ALA A 80 -8.52 -3.72 3.91
CA ALA A 80 -7.98 -2.62 4.71
C ALA A 80 -8.96 -2.17 5.80
N ARG A 81 -10.27 -2.09 5.49
CA ARG A 81 -11.32 -1.74 6.46
C ARG A 81 -11.43 -2.79 7.56
N VAL A 82 -11.44 -4.07 7.22
CA VAL A 82 -11.44 -5.17 8.20
C VAL A 82 -10.23 -5.10 9.12
N LEU A 83 -9.03 -4.91 8.57
CA LEU A 83 -7.81 -4.79 9.35
C LEU A 83 -7.90 -3.63 10.36
N ALA A 84 -8.34 -2.47 9.90
CA ALA A 84 -8.52 -1.28 10.71
C ALA A 84 -9.57 -1.48 11.82
N ASP A 85 -10.77 -1.95 11.49
CA ASP A 85 -11.85 -2.18 12.47
C ASP A 85 -11.49 -3.20 13.54
N ARG A 86 -10.71 -4.22 13.17
CA ARG A 86 -10.32 -5.30 14.08
C ARG A 86 -9.09 -4.98 14.91
N SER A 87 -8.35 -3.91 14.61
CA SER A 87 -7.14 -3.49 15.34
C SER A 87 -7.33 -3.40 16.86
N LEU A 88 -8.31 -2.60 17.31
CA LEU A 88 -8.54 -2.37 18.74
C LEU A 88 -9.16 -3.58 19.45
N PRO A 89 -10.17 -4.27 18.88
CA PRO A 89 -10.66 -5.53 19.44
C PRO A 89 -9.56 -6.59 19.60
N GLU A 90 -8.61 -6.66 18.66
CA GLU A 90 -7.52 -7.62 18.70
C GLU A 90 -6.51 -7.30 19.80
N LEU A 91 -6.11 -6.03 19.93
CA LEU A 91 -5.28 -5.57 21.05
C LEU A 91 -5.87 -6.00 22.41
N ARG A 92 -7.15 -5.67 22.65
CA ARG A 92 -7.83 -6.03 23.91
C ARG A 92 -7.92 -7.53 24.14
N ARG A 93 -7.99 -8.33 23.07
CA ARG A 93 -8.01 -9.80 23.19
C ARG A 93 -6.64 -10.30 23.62
N LEU A 94 -5.56 -9.86 22.97
CA LEU A 94 -4.21 -10.27 23.30
C LEU A 94 -3.85 -9.88 24.74
N GLU A 95 -4.28 -8.70 25.21
CA GLU A 95 -4.15 -8.31 26.63
C GLU A 95 -4.89 -9.26 27.56
N ARG A 96 -6.15 -9.63 27.25
CA ARG A 96 -6.90 -10.62 28.04
C ARG A 96 -6.26 -12.02 28.05
N MET A 97 -5.53 -12.36 27.00
CA MET A 97 -4.79 -13.62 26.94
C MET A 97 -3.49 -13.56 27.73
N GLY A 98 -3.05 -12.37 28.16
CA GLY A 98 -1.87 -12.19 29.02
C GLY A 98 -0.68 -11.53 28.32
N LEU A 99 -0.84 -11.04 27.09
CA LEU A 99 0.19 -10.22 26.45
C LEU A 99 0.23 -8.83 27.11
N VAL A 100 1.43 -8.36 27.46
CA VAL A 100 1.62 -7.08 28.14
C VAL A 100 2.23 -6.09 27.15
N PHE A 101 1.78 -4.83 27.15
CA PHE A 101 2.35 -3.79 26.29
C PHE A 101 2.94 -2.68 27.15
N ASP A 102 4.04 -2.11 26.65
CA ASP A 102 4.76 -1.05 27.34
C ASP A 102 3.91 0.22 27.47
N ARG A 103 4.10 0.94 28.57
CA ARG A 103 3.34 2.13 28.93
C ARG A 103 4.26 3.31 29.23
N CYS A 104 3.81 4.50 28.88
CA CYS A 104 4.39 5.75 29.36
C CYS A 104 4.06 5.96 30.85
N ALA A 105 4.74 6.91 31.49
CA ALA A 105 4.57 7.19 32.92
C ALA A 105 3.16 7.66 33.30
N ASP A 106 2.41 8.22 32.35
CA ASP A 106 1.01 8.64 32.49
C ASP A 106 -0.01 7.52 32.25
N GLY A 107 0.46 6.30 31.92
CA GLY A 107 -0.37 5.13 31.64
C GLY A 107 -0.81 4.99 30.18
N SER A 108 -0.50 5.93 29.29
CA SER A 108 -0.71 5.73 27.85
C SER A 108 0.16 4.61 27.31
N TYR A 109 -0.18 4.03 26.15
CA TYR A 109 0.71 3.07 25.50
C TYR A 109 1.98 3.77 25.01
N ASP A 110 3.14 3.15 25.25
CA ASP A 110 4.36 3.49 24.53
C ASP A 110 4.24 2.96 23.10
N MET A 111 4.57 3.81 22.12
CA MET A 111 4.26 3.56 20.72
C MET A 111 5.40 3.96 19.81
N VAL A 112 5.64 3.12 18.80
CA VAL A 112 6.58 3.43 17.72
C VAL A 112 5.85 4.14 16.59
N ASN A 113 6.44 5.25 16.12
CA ASN A 113 6.04 5.91 14.87
C ASN A 113 6.74 5.26 13.68
N ALA A 114 6.08 4.27 13.08
CA ALA A 114 6.62 3.53 11.96
C ALA A 114 6.51 4.32 10.64
N LEU A 115 7.48 4.14 9.74
CA LEU A 115 7.48 4.79 8.43
C LEU A 115 6.18 4.49 7.65
N GLY A 116 5.61 5.55 7.07
CA GLY A 116 4.36 5.50 6.32
C GLY A 116 3.09 5.70 7.17
N SER A 117 3.21 5.75 8.51
CA SER A 117 2.10 6.07 9.41
C SER A 117 1.92 7.58 9.56
N SER A 118 0.67 8.04 9.69
CA SER A 118 0.34 9.43 10.05
C SER A 118 0.44 9.70 11.56
N HIS A 119 0.34 8.64 12.38
CA HIS A 119 0.36 8.72 13.84
C HIS A 119 1.27 7.62 14.43
N PRO A 120 1.90 7.86 15.60
CA PRO A 120 2.48 6.78 16.40
C PRO A 120 1.34 5.86 16.86
N ARG A 121 1.42 4.57 16.47
CA ARG A 121 0.35 3.60 16.78
C ARG A 121 0.82 2.17 16.93
N VAL A 122 2.11 1.89 16.78
CA VAL A 122 2.62 0.53 16.91
C VAL A 122 2.82 0.23 18.38
N VAL A 123 1.91 -0.53 18.97
CA VAL A 123 2.04 -1.03 20.35
C VAL A 123 3.06 -2.16 20.38
N HIS A 124 3.85 -2.21 21.44
CA HIS A 124 4.93 -3.19 21.59
C HIS A 124 5.16 -3.60 23.04
N GLN A 125 5.90 -4.69 23.19
CA GLN A 125 6.59 -5.06 24.41
C GLN A 125 8.07 -5.20 24.07
N ALA A 126 8.83 -4.14 24.33
CA ALA A 126 10.15 -3.89 23.77
C ALA A 126 10.21 -4.25 22.28
N THR A 127 10.90 -5.34 21.95
CA THR A 127 10.99 -5.91 20.60
C THR A 127 10.61 -7.39 20.57
N THR A 128 9.81 -7.86 21.53
CA THR A 128 9.52 -9.30 21.76
C THR A 128 8.03 -9.65 21.65
N THR A 129 7.18 -8.73 21.19
CA THR A 129 5.73 -8.95 21.04
C THR A 129 5.41 -10.25 20.29
N GLY A 130 6.08 -10.50 19.17
CA GLY A 130 5.88 -11.68 18.34
C GLY A 130 6.27 -12.98 19.04
N ARG A 131 7.43 -13.01 19.70
CA ARG A 131 7.89 -14.17 20.48
C ARG A 131 6.90 -14.54 21.59
N GLN A 132 6.45 -13.55 22.35
CA GLN A 132 5.51 -13.80 23.46
C GLN A 132 4.12 -14.20 22.96
N ALA A 133 3.67 -13.60 21.87
CA ALA A 133 2.41 -14.00 21.25
C ALA A 133 2.48 -15.44 20.69
N MET A 134 3.62 -15.86 20.13
CA MET A 134 3.83 -17.25 19.70
C MET A 134 3.77 -18.23 20.87
N GLU A 135 4.41 -17.91 22.01
CA GLU A 135 4.33 -18.71 23.24
C GLU A 135 2.90 -18.82 23.75
N LEU A 136 2.16 -17.72 23.71
CA LEU A 136 0.77 -17.64 24.17
C LEU A 136 -0.21 -18.41 23.27
N LEU A 137 0.05 -18.45 21.96
CA LEU A 137 -0.79 -19.13 20.96
C LEU A 137 -0.31 -20.56 20.67
N ALA A 138 0.71 -21.04 21.38
CA ALA A 138 1.38 -22.29 21.11
C ALA A 138 0.43 -23.49 21.04
N THR A 139 0.78 -24.44 20.17
CA THR A 139 0.05 -25.68 19.94
C THR A 139 1.00 -26.79 19.52
N ALA A 140 0.54 -28.03 19.54
CA ALA A 140 1.24 -29.11 18.88
C ALA A 140 1.37 -28.82 17.37
N VAL A 141 2.61 -28.78 16.88
CA VAL A 141 2.95 -28.60 15.47
C VAL A 141 3.61 -29.89 14.97
N THR A 142 3.12 -30.41 13.86
CA THR A 142 3.71 -31.59 13.22
C THR A 142 4.75 -31.14 12.18
N PRO A 143 6.03 -31.53 12.30
CA PRO A 143 7.06 -31.16 11.34
C PRO A 143 6.83 -31.90 10.02
N LEU A 144 6.22 -31.23 9.05
CA LEU A 144 5.78 -31.82 7.80
C LEU A 144 5.64 -30.75 6.72
N ARG A 145 6.11 -31.06 5.51
CA ARG A 145 5.87 -30.24 4.31
C ARG A 145 4.72 -30.81 3.48
N VAL A 146 3.79 -29.93 3.11
CA VAL A 146 2.71 -30.24 2.18
C VAL A 146 3.21 -29.99 0.76
N SER A 147 3.06 -30.98 -0.10
CA SER A 147 3.52 -30.94 -1.50
C SER A 147 2.38 -30.67 -2.48
N LYS A 148 1.13 -30.99 -2.11
CA LYS A 148 -0.04 -30.72 -2.95
C LYS A 148 -1.34 -30.60 -2.16
N LEU A 149 -2.25 -29.77 -2.64
CA LEU A 149 -3.66 -29.81 -2.23
C LEU A 149 -4.40 -30.86 -3.06
N LEU A 150 -5.19 -31.70 -2.40
CA LEU A 150 -6.00 -32.74 -3.04
C LEU A 150 -7.44 -32.24 -3.16
N LEU A 151 -7.97 -32.26 -4.38
CA LEU A 151 -9.33 -31.80 -4.69
C LEU A 151 -10.23 -32.97 -5.08
N ALA A 152 -11.52 -32.85 -4.74
CA ALA A 152 -12.58 -33.69 -5.25
C ALA A 152 -13.80 -32.80 -5.56
N ASP A 153 -14.38 -32.93 -6.75
CA ASP A 153 -15.48 -32.07 -7.22
C ASP A 153 -15.17 -30.57 -7.10
N GLY A 154 -13.92 -30.18 -7.38
CA GLY A 154 -13.46 -28.79 -7.32
C GLY A 154 -13.25 -28.20 -5.92
N ARG A 155 -13.46 -28.97 -4.85
CA ARG A 155 -13.27 -28.53 -3.45
C ARG A 155 -12.17 -29.32 -2.73
N ILE A 156 -11.68 -28.78 -1.63
CA ILE A 156 -10.68 -29.44 -0.78
C ILE A 156 -11.17 -30.80 -0.29
N ALA A 157 -10.33 -31.82 -0.50
CA ALA A 157 -10.47 -33.17 0.04
C ALA A 157 -9.35 -33.53 1.03
N GLY A 158 -8.22 -32.84 0.97
CA GLY A 158 -7.07 -33.09 1.83
C GLY A 158 -5.79 -32.52 1.26
N VAL A 159 -4.66 -33.05 1.73
CA VAL A 159 -3.32 -32.69 1.28
C VAL A 159 -2.47 -33.93 1.04
N LEU A 160 -1.48 -33.79 0.16
CA LEU A 160 -0.39 -34.75 -0.03
C LEU A 160 0.87 -34.20 0.64
N THR A 161 1.58 -35.06 1.36
CA THR A 161 2.86 -34.69 2.00
C THR A 161 4.03 -34.97 1.07
N ASP A 162 5.17 -34.40 1.40
CA ASP A 162 6.44 -34.65 0.70
C ASP A 162 6.94 -36.11 0.82
N ALA A 163 6.35 -36.89 1.72
CA ALA A 163 6.59 -38.33 1.88
C ALA A 163 5.61 -39.19 1.07
N GLY A 164 4.69 -38.57 0.30
CA GLY A 164 3.67 -39.28 -0.49
C GLY A 164 2.47 -39.75 0.33
N GLU A 165 2.32 -39.29 1.57
CA GLU A 165 1.19 -39.64 2.44
C GLU A 165 0.02 -38.67 2.17
N ALA A 166 -1.21 -39.17 2.12
CA ALA A 166 -2.39 -38.31 2.02
C ALA A 166 -3.05 -38.12 3.39
N ILE A 167 -3.41 -36.87 3.70
CA ILE A 167 -4.15 -36.52 4.92
C ILE A 167 -5.49 -35.92 4.48
N ALA A 168 -6.59 -36.56 4.85
CA ALA A 168 -7.92 -36.04 4.55
C ALA A 168 -8.24 -34.81 5.41
N ALA A 169 -8.80 -33.76 4.79
CA ALA A 169 -9.24 -32.56 5.47
C ALA A 169 -10.49 -31.99 4.80
N LYS A 170 -11.40 -31.39 5.57
CA LYS A 170 -12.58 -30.69 5.03
C LYS A 170 -12.24 -29.26 4.63
N ALA A 171 -11.33 -28.63 5.35
CA ALA A 171 -10.81 -27.29 5.06
C ALA A 171 -9.30 -27.21 5.29
N VAL A 172 -8.64 -26.33 4.54
CA VAL A 172 -7.21 -26.02 4.65
C VAL A 172 -7.02 -24.51 4.81
N VAL A 173 -6.21 -24.10 5.78
CA VAL A 173 -5.74 -22.72 5.96
C VAL A 173 -4.27 -22.65 5.57
N LEU A 174 -3.95 -21.84 4.57
CA LEU A 174 -2.58 -21.57 4.13
C LEU A 174 -2.03 -20.32 4.84
N ALA A 175 -1.03 -20.50 5.68
CA ALA A 175 -0.41 -19.48 6.53
C ALA A 175 1.13 -19.62 6.58
N GLY A 176 1.74 -20.18 5.54
CA GLY A 176 3.18 -20.48 5.44
C GLY A 176 4.07 -19.30 5.06
N GLY A 177 3.58 -18.06 5.18
CA GLY A 177 4.33 -16.84 4.85
C GLY A 177 4.44 -16.54 3.35
N GLY A 178 5.28 -15.55 3.04
CA GLY A 178 5.53 -15.07 1.68
C GLY A 178 6.65 -15.81 0.94
N PHE A 179 7.20 -15.15 -0.08
CA PHE A 179 8.26 -15.70 -0.94
C PHE A 179 9.53 -14.84 -1.01
N ALA A 180 9.73 -13.94 -0.05
CA ALA A 180 10.94 -13.10 0.02
C ALA A 180 12.23 -13.92 0.24
N GLY A 181 12.15 -15.16 0.74
CA GLY A 181 13.29 -16.06 0.88
C GLY A 181 13.89 -16.51 -0.45
N LEU A 182 13.20 -16.27 -1.58
CA LEU A 182 13.69 -16.59 -2.93
C LEU A 182 14.87 -15.73 -3.38
N TRP A 183 15.03 -14.50 -2.85
CA TRP A 183 16.18 -13.64 -3.20
C TRP A 183 17.47 -14.14 -2.56
N GLN A 184 18.61 -13.93 -3.21
CA GLN A 184 19.91 -14.28 -2.64
C GLN A 184 20.16 -13.55 -1.32
N PHE A 185 19.97 -12.22 -1.30
CA PHE A 185 20.04 -11.39 -0.10
C PHE A 185 18.62 -11.03 0.38
N SER A 186 18.21 -11.66 1.47
CA SER A 186 16.88 -11.55 2.06
C SER A 186 17.01 -11.49 3.58
N THR A 187 16.06 -10.82 4.24
CA THR A 187 16.01 -10.82 5.71
C THR A 187 15.55 -12.17 6.28
N TRP A 188 15.06 -13.08 5.43
CA TRP A 188 14.43 -14.33 5.85
C TRP A 188 15.14 -15.58 5.37
N SER A 189 14.88 -16.70 6.06
CA SER A 189 15.38 -18.01 5.68
C SER A 189 14.86 -18.43 4.29
N LYS A 190 15.64 -19.29 3.62
CA LYS A 190 15.30 -19.84 2.31
C LYS A 190 14.05 -20.74 2.31
N THR A 191 13.55 -21.10 3.50
CA THR A 191 12.30 -21.85 3.65
C THR A 191 11.04 -21.01 3.44
N LEU A 192 11.12 -19.67 3.55
CA LEU A 192 10.02 -18.76 3.18
C LEU A 192 10.04 -18.50 1.66
N CYS A 193 9.79 -19.56 0.89
CA CYS A 193 9.92 -19.61 -0.56
C CYS A 193 8.58 -19.67 -1.32
N GLY A 194 7.46 -19.35 -0.66
CA GLY A 194 6.15 -19.26 -1.32
C GLY A 194 5.42 -20.59 -1.52
N ASP A 195 5.74 -21.63 -0.75
CA ASP A 195 5.08 -22.95 -0.86
C ASP A 195 3.54 -22.86 -0.83
N CYS A 196 2.98 -22.06 0.07
CA CYS A 196 1.54 -21.86 0.16
C CYS A 196 0.95 -21.23 -1.12
N LEU A 197 1.66 -20.30 -1.76
CA LEU A 197 1.21 -19.69 -3.00
C LEU A 197 1.24 -20.70 -4.15
N CYS A 198 2.29 -21.52 -4.24
CA CYS A 198 2.38 -22.62 -5.20
C CYS A 198 1.24 -23.63 -5.00
N LEU A 199 0.99 -24.05 -3.75
CA LEU A 199 -0.11 -24.95 -3.40
C LEU A 199 -1.48 -24.40 -3.81
N ALA A 200 -1.72 -23.11 -3.57
CA ALA A 200 -2.95 -22.44 -3.94
C ALA A 200 -3.12 -22.34 -5.46
N GLN A 201 -2.07 -21.92 -6.18
CA GLN A 201 -2.08 -21.81 -7.64
C GLN A 201 -2.35 -23.17 -8.30
N ASP A 202 -1.69 -24.23 -7.85
CA ASP A 202 -1.90 -25.60 -8.35
C ASP A 202 -3.33 -26.11 -8.11
N ALA A 203 -4.00 -25.62 -7.06
CA ALA A 203 -5.39 -25.91 -6.75
C ALA A 203 -6.39 -25.04 -7.53
N GLY A 204 -5.91 -24.09 -8.35
CA GLY A 204 -6.74 -23.17 -9.12
C GLY A 204 -7.16 -21.90 -8.36
N ALA A 205 -6.54 -21.59 -7.21
CA ALA A 205 -6.72 -20.31 -6.56
C ALA A 205 -5.95 -19.20 -7.30
N GLU A 206 -6.51 -18.00 -7.33
CA GLU A 206 -5.90 -16.85 -7.98
C GLU A 206 -4.78 -16.25 -7.13
N LEU A 207 -3.64 -15.96 -7.75
CA LEU A 207 -2.56 -15.15 -7.17
C LEU A 207 -2.60 -13.74 -7.74
N ILE A 208 -2.38 -12.74 -6.89
CA ILE A 208 -2.52 -11.33 -7.23
C ILE A 208 -1.33 -10.52 -6.76
N ASP A 209 -1.01 -9.47 -7.50
CA ASP A 209 -0.05 -8.44 -7.10
C ASP A 209 1.36 -8.93 -6.74
N LEU A 210 1.78 -10.06 -7.31
CA LEU A 210 3.06 -10.72 -7.03
C LEU A 210 4.28 -9.81 -7.31
N GLY A 211 4.15 -8.82 -8.17
CA GLY A 211 5.16 -7.80 -8.47
C GLY A 211 5.36 -6.77 -7.36
N PHE A 212 4.52 -6.76 -6.32
CA PHE A 212 4.72 -5.94 -5.13
C PHE A 212 5.50 -6.68 -4.06
N VAL A 213 6.80 -6.43 -4.05
CA VAL A 213 7.73 -6.82 -3.00
C VAL A 213 8.23 -5.57 -2.29
N GLN A 214 8.08 -5.55 -0.96
CA GLN A 214 8.67 -4.54 -0.09
C GLN A 214 10.09 -5.00 0.29
N PHE A 215 11.06 -4.14 0.00
CA PHE A 215 12.45 -4.31 0.42
C PHE A 215 12.64 -3.57 1.74
N GLU A 216 13.22 -4.24 2.75
CA GLU A 216 13.63 -3.53 3.95
C GLU A 216 14.80 -2.62 3.57
N PRO A 217 14.71 -1.29 3.79
CA PRO A 217 15.70 -0.37 3.23
C PRO A 217 17.08 -0.52 3.86
N THR A 218 17.11 -0.88 5.15
CA THR A 218 18.31 -0.81 5.98
C THR A 218 18.66 -2.20 6.51
N VAL A 219 19.26 -3.03 5.67
CA VAL A 219 19.77 -4.36 6.04
C VAL A 219 21.28 -4.36 6.03
N THR A 220 21.88 -4.81 7.13
CA THR A 220 23.32 -4.67 7.38
C THR A 220 24.13 -5.49 6.38
N VAL A 221 25.14 -4.86 5.79
CA VAL A 221 26.22 -5.53 5.03
C VAL A 221 27.56 -5.46 5.73
N TYR A 222 27.74 -4.49 6.64
CA TYR A 222 28.89 -4.37 7.51
C TYR A 222 28.47 -3.82 8.88
N PRO A 223 29.02 -4.31 10.01
CA PRO A 223 30.05 -5.35 10.12
C PRO A 223 29.56 -6.74 9.67
N GLU A 224 30.48 -7.58 9.18
CA GLU A 224 30.16 -8.89 8.59
C GLU A 224 29.39 -9.80 9.56
N ALA A 225 29.68 -9.73 10.86
CA ALA A 225 28.99 -10.50 11.89
C ALA A 225 27.50 -10.12 12.06
N LEU A 226 27.08 -8.97 11.54
CA LEU A 226 25.70 -8.50 11.49
C LEU A 226 25.09 -8.62 10.10
N ARG A 227 25.80 -9.17 9.10
CA ARG A 227 25.33 -9.26 7.72
C ARG A 227 23.95 -9.92 7.64
N GLY A 228 23.03 -9.30 6.90
CA GLY A 228 21.63 -9.74 6.76
C GLY A 228 20.70 -9.30 7.91
N PHE A 229 21.23 -8.69 8.97
CA PHE A 229 20.40 -8.18 10.06
C PHE A 229 19.71 -6.86 9.68
N SER A 230 18.39 -6.82 9.82
CA SER A 230 17.59 -5.61 9.62
C SER A 230 17.83 -4.59 10.74
N VAL A 231 18.10 -3.35 10.34
CA VAL A 231 18.20 -2.18 11.22
C VAL A 231 16.82 -1.54 11.35
N LEU A 232 16.49 -1.09 12.55
CA LEU A 232 15.24 -0.41 12.84
C LEU A 232 15.17 0.94 12.11
N THR A 233 14.43 0.99 11.00
CA THR A 233 14.17 2.23 10.25
C THR A 233 13.51 3.33 11.09
N ALA A 234 12.78 2.98 12.15
CA ALA A 234 12.17 3.94 13.07
C ALA A 234 13.20 4.84 13.78
N VAL A 235 14.45 4.39 13.92
CA VAL A 235 15.52 5.14 14.58
C VAL A 235 15.93 6.39 13.77
N LEU A 236 15.56 6.45 12.49
CA LEU A 236 15.69 7.69 11.69
C LEU A 236 14.85 8.84 12.26
N ASN A 237 13.69 8.55 12.88
CA ASN A 237 12.90 9.56 13.61
C ASN A 237 13.55 9.96 14.96
N GLU A 238 14.57 9.22 15.40
CA GLU A 238 15.25 9.40 16.69
C GLU A 238 16.67 9.98 16.51
N GLY A 239 16.96 10.53 15.31
CA GLY A 239 18.21 11.22 15.00
C GLY A 239 19.21 10.44 14.17
N ALA A 240 18.95 9.17 13.84
CA ALA A 240 19.85 8.45 12.93
C ALA A 240 19.80 9.03 11.51
N ARG A 241 20.91 8.94 10.80
CA ARG A 241 21.08 9.47 9.44
C ARG A 241 21.56 8.39 8.49
N LEU A 242 21.24 8.56 7.21
CA LEU A 242 21.84 7.79 6.14
C LEU A 242 22.84 8.67 5.40
N LEU A 243 24.09 8.23 5.37
CA LEU A 243 25.21 8.98 4.80
C LEU A 243 25.92 8.16 3.72
N ASN A 244 26.21 8.77 2.57
CA ASN A 244 27.06 8.15 1.55
C ASN A 244 28.53 8.09 2.00
N CYS A 245 29.42 7.55 1.16
CA CYS A 245 30.82 7.36 1.54
C CYS A 245 31.62 8.67 1.63
N GLN A 246 31.11 9.75 1.05
CA GLN A 246 31.62 11.11 1.20
C GLN A 246 31.15 11.77 2.51
N GLY A 247 30.23 11.13 3.24
CA GLY A 247 29.66 11.63 4.49
C GLY A 247 28.48 12.59 4.29
N GLU A 248 27.96 12.69 3.07
CA GLU A 248 26.80 13.52 2.74
C GLU A 248 25.51 12.77 3.05
N SER A 249 24.49 13.49 3.54
CA SER A 249 23.21 12.85 3.82
C SER A 249 22.42 12.62 2.53
N ILE A 250 21.89 11.41 2.38
CA ILE A 250 21.08 11.01 1.23
C ILE A 250 19.59 11.30 1.45
N LEU A 251 19.24 11.89 2.60
CA LEU A 251 17.88 12.29 2.95
C LEU A 251 17.83 13.81 3.19
N PRO A 252 16.70 14.47 2.93
CA PRO A 252 16.52 15.88 3.24
C PRO A 252 16.72 16.17 4.74
N ALA A 253 17.29 17.33 5.06
CA ALA A 253 17.52 17.75 6.45
C ALA A 253 16.22 18.03 7.23
N ALA A 254 15.11 18.31 6.53
CA ALA A 254 13.82 18.63 7.12
C ALA A 254 12.67 18.01 6.31
N GLY A 255 11.57 17.71 6.99
CA GLY A 255 10.35 17.13 6.40
C GLY A 255 10.09 15.68 6.84
N PRO A 256 8.95 15.10 6.43
CA PRO A 256 8.62 13.73 6.77
C PRO A 256 9.58 12.75 6.06
N LEU A 257 9.96 11.69 6.78
CA LEU A 257 10.78 10.64 6.20
C LEU A 257 10.03 9.92 5.05
N PRO A 258 10.75 9.49 3.99
CA PRO A 258 10.16 8.68 2.94
C PRO A 258 9.57 7.37 3.49
N ARG A 259 8.58 6.83 2.77
CA ARG A 259 8.10 5.46 3.04
C ARG A 259 9.22 4.45 2.78
N LYS A 260 9.05 3.23 3.29
CA LYS A 260 10.06 2.17 3.12
C LYS A 260 10.39 1.92 1.65
N SER A 261 9.40 1.81 0.76
CA SER A 261 9.67 1.57 -0.66
C SER A 261 10.49 2.70 -1.30
N ASP A 262 10.17 3.95 -0.97
CA ASP A 262 10.89 5.13 -1.48
C ASP A 262 12.31 5.21 -0.92
N LEU A 263 12.47 4.95 0.38
CA LEU A 263 13.77 4.89 1.05
C LEU A 263 14.69 3.81 0.42
N ALA A 264 14.15 2.63 0.14
CA ALA A 264 14.88 1.56 -0.53
C ALA A 264 15.37 1.98 -1.93
N ARG A 265 14.56 2.73 -2.68
CA ARG A 265 14.95 3.27 -3.99
C ARG A 265 16.02 4.36 -3.88
N ILE A 266 15.90 5.26 -2.90
CA ILE A 266 16.90 6.31 -2.66
C ILE A 266 18.27 5.67 -2.37
N ILE A 267 18.33 4.72 -1.42
CA ILE A 267 19.58 4.01 -1.09
C ILE A 267 20.14 3.28 -2.31
N MET A 268 19.30 2.57 -3.08
CA MET A 268 19.75 1.83 -4.25
C MET A 268 20.26 2.76 -5.37
N ARG A 269 19.61 3.91 -5.61
CA ARG A 269 20.07 4.93 -6.58
C ARG A 269 21.43 5.49 -6.19
N GLU A 270 21.63 5.78 -4.91
CA GLU A 270 22.90 6.29 -4.41
C GLU A 270 24.04 5.28 -4.61
N ILE A 271 23.78 4.00 -4.31
CA ILE A 271 24.74 2.91 -4.54
C ILE A 271 25.07 2.76 -6.02
N GLU A 272 24.07 2.75 -6.90
CA GLU A 272 24.28 2.65 -8.35
C GLU A 272 24.98 3.88 -8.96
N ALA A 273 24.87 5.04 -8.32
CA ALA A 273 25.59 6.25 -8.71
C ALA A 273 27.09 6.20 -8.35
N GLY A 274 27.55 5.15 -7.65
CA GLY A 274 28.95 4.97 -7.27
C GLY A 274 29.32 5.57 -5.91
N ASN A 275 28.33 5.99 -5.11
CA ASN A 275 28.55 6.64 -3.81
C ASN A 275 28.47 5.67 -2.62
N ALA A 276 28.54 4.36 -2.89
CA ALA A 276 28.59 3.34 -1.85
C ALA A 276 29.91 3.40 -1.05
N CYS A 277 29.82 3.01 0.22
CA CYS A 277 30.95 2.80 1.11
C CYS A 277 31.73 1.52 0.74
N ALA A 278 32.84 1.27 1.44
CA ALA A 278 33.81 0.22 1.11
C ALA A 278 33.20 -1.19 1.03
N HIS A 279 32.08 -1.45 1.74
CA HIS A 279 31.42 -2.76 1.77
C HIS A 279 30.17 -2.80 0.87
N GLY A 280 29.99 -1.82 -0.02
CA GLY A 280 28.90 -1.77 -1.00
C GLY A 280 27.57 -1.26 -0.44
N GLY A 281 27.56 -0.67 0.76
CA GLY A 281 26.37 -0.09 1.37
C GLY A 281 26.45 1.41 1.61
N ILE A 282 25.41 1.96 2.23
CA ILE A 282 25.36 3.33 2.74
C ILE A 282 25.52 3.30 4.25
N ARG A 283 26.21 4.29 4.84
CA ARG A 283 26.43 4.32 6.29
C ARG A 283 25.13 4.66 7.03
N PHE A 284 24.76 3.80 7.98
CA PHE A 284 23.71 4.08 8.96
C PHE A 284 24.36 4.71 10.20
N ASP A 285 24.22 6.03 10.31
CA ASP A 285 24.92 6.86 11.28
C ASP A 285 24.05 7.11 12.53
N TYR A 286 24.54 6.68 13.68
CA TYR A 286 23.88 6.85 14.98
C TYR A 286 24.43 8.03 15.80
N THR A 287 25.35 8.84 15.26
CA THR A 287 26.07 9.85 16.05
C THR A 287 25.17 10.90 16.71
N GLN A 288 23.95 11.12 16.20
CA GLN A 288 22.96 12.03 16.78
C GLN A 288 21.86 11.32 17.59
N VAL A 289 21.96 10.00 17.76
CA VAL A 289 21.01 9.20 18.55
C VAL A 289 21.46 9.20 20.02
N ASP A 290 20.54 9.50 20.93
CA ASP A 290 20.78 9.30 22.37
C ASP A 290 20.87 7.80 22.68
N GLU A 291 22.08 7.31 22.91
CA GLU A 291 22.33 5.89 23.19
C GLU A 291 21.65 5.40 24.47
N ALA A 292 21.49 6.24 25.50
CA ALA A 292 20.81 5.84 26.73
C ALA A 292 19.29 5.70 26.49
N ALA A 293 18.69 6.59 25.70
CA ALA A 293 17.31 6.46 25.26
C ALA A 293 17.12 5.22 24.38
N PHE A 294 18.02 4.99 23.44
CA PHE A 294 18.02 3.81 22.58
C PHE A 294 18.13 2.51 23.39
N ALA A 295 19.02 2.45 24.38
CA ALA A 295 19.20 1.26 25.23
C ALA A 295 17.96 0.91 26.05
N ARG A 296 17.21 1.92 26.53
CA ARG A 296 15.94 1.71 27.24
C ARG A 296 14.84 1.21 26.30
N LYS A 297 14.74 1.79 25.10
CA LYS A 297 13.65 1.51 24.16
C LYS A 297 13.86 0.24 23.34
N TYR A 298 15.10 -0.03 22.93
CA TYR A 298 15.47 -1.18 22.10
C TYR A 298 16.60 -2.01 22.75
N PRO A 299 16.38 -2.56 23.97
CA PRO A 299 17.44 -3.19 24.76
C PRO A 299 18.09 -4.40 24.05
N ALA A 300 17.31 -5.17 23.29
CA ALA A 300 17.83 -6.31 22.54
C ALA A 300 18.77 -5.88 21.39
N TYR A 301 18.44 -4.79 20.69
CA TYR A 301 19.29 -4.23 19.64
C TYR A 301 20.55 -3.63 20.24
N HIS A 302 20.43 -2.86 21.32
CA HIS A 302 21.57 -2.27 22.02
C HIS A 302 22.54 -3.34 22.53
N ALA A 303 22.03 -4.36 23.22
CA ALA A 303 22.84 -5.48 23.72
C ALA A 303 23.52 -6.26 22.58
N LYS A 304 22.90 -6.32 21.39
CA LYS A 304 23.50 -6.92 20.20
C LYS A 304 24.63 -6.03 19.66
N TYR A 305 24.37 -4.74 19.46
CA TYR A 305 25.33 -3.79 18.90
C TYR A 305 26.56 -3.58 19.80
N ARG A 306 26.38 -3.56 21.13
CA ARG A 306 27.50 -3.43 22.09
C ARG A 306 28.50 -4.58 22.09
N ARG A 307 28.15 -5.73 21.50
CA ARG A 307 29.09 -6.85 21.28
C ARG A 307 30.11 -6.55 20.18
N PHE A 308 29.80 -5.59 19.30
CA PHE A 308 30.61 -5.27 18.12
C PHE A 308 31.27 -3.90 18.22
N ALA A 309 30.74 -2.98 19.04
CA ALA A 309 31.32 -1.66 19.24
C ALA A 309 31.13 -1.13 20.68
N PRO A 310 32.06 -0.27 21.17
CA PRO A 310 31.96 0.37 22.49
C PRO A 310 30.79 1.37 22.62
N SER A 311 30.27 1.88 21.50
CA SER A 311 29.12 2.79 21.43
C SER A 311 28.38 2.61 20.11
N LEU A 312 27.15 3.17 19.99
CA LEU A 312 26.42 3.17 18.71
C LEU A 312 27.13 3.99 17.63
N ALA A 313 27.76 5.10 18.02
CA ALA A 313 28.49 6.00 17.13
C ALA A 313 29.70 5.32 16.46
N GLU A 314 30.29 4.33 17.14
CA GLU A 314 31.46 3.59 16.67
C GLU A 314 31.10 2.27 15.95
N LEU A 315 29.81 1.97 15.75
CA LEU A 315 29.38 0.73 15.10
C LEU A 315 29.80 0.64 13.62
N GLY A 316 29.97 1.79 12.96
CA GLY A 316 30.41 1.86 11.56
C GLY A 316 29.48 1.13 10.57
N GLN A 317 28.19 1.02 10.89
CA GLN A 317 27.27 0.13 10.19
C GLN A 317 27.00 0.61 8.75
N GLU A 318 27.10 -0.30 7.79
CA GLU A 318 26.68 -0.08 6.40
C GLU A 318 25.48 -0.95 6.06
N VAL A 319 24.54 -0.38 5.30
CA VAL A 319 23.26 -1.01 4.98
C VAL A 319 22.95 -0.96 3.49
N VAL A 320 22.21 -1.96 3.01
CA VAL A 320 21.61 -2.03 1.67
C VAL A 320 20.15 -2.49 1.78
N PRO A 321 19.31 -2.23 0.77
CA PRO A 321 17.99 -2.81 0.71
C PRO A 321 18.04 -4.32 0.49
N ALA A 322 17.18 -5.09 1.17
CA ALA A 322 17.02 -6.53 0.93
C ALA A 322 15.54 -6.92 0.84
N ALA A 323 15.23 -8.00 0.10
CA ALA A 323 13.86 -8.51 0.04
C ALA A 323 13.39 -8.88 1.45
N HIS A 324 12.19 -8.42 1.81
CA HIS A 324 11.71 -8.51 3.20
C HIS A 324 10.26 -8.92 3.32
N THR A 325 9.35 -8.43 2.50
CA THR A 325 7.94 -8.85 2.56
C THR A 325 7.33 -8.85 1.18
N THR A 326 6.58 -9.89 0.86
CA THR A 326 5.78 -9.97 -0.35
C THR A 326 4.37 -9.47 -0.05
N LEU A 327 3.91 -8.47 -0.83
CA LEU A 327 2.62 -7.80 -0.62
C LEU A 327 1.51 -8.40 -1.51
N GLY A 328 1.93 -9.05 -2.60
CA GLY A 328 1.10 -9.95 -3.38
C GLY A 328 1.05 -11.36 -2.80
N GLY A 329 0.03 -12.12 -3.20
CA GLY A 329 -0.21 -13.45 -2.68
C GLY A 329 -1.56 -14.00 -3.14
N ILE A 330 -2.13 -14.91 -2.35
CA ILE A 330 -3.40 -15.57 -2.66
C ILE A 330 -4.55 -14.56 -2.53
N ARG A 331 -5.39 -14.43 -3.57
CA ARG A 331 -6.59 -13.60 -3.50
C ARG A 331 -7.56 -14.19 -2.48
N VAL A 332 -7.99 -13.35 -1.55
CA VAL A 332 -8.99 -13.71 -0.54
C VAL A 332 -10.12 -12.70 -0.47
N THR A 333 -11.29 -13.17 -0.07
CA THR A 333 -12.41 -12.34 0.39
C THR A 333 -12.18 -11.87 1.83
N PRO A 334 -12.98 -10.90 2.36
CA PRO A 334 -12.82 -10.40 3.73
C PRO A 334 -12.94 -11.45 4.85
N ASP A 335 -13.54 -12.61 4.57
CA ASP A 335 -13.61 -13.77 5.45
C ASP A 335 -12.45 -14.78 5.22
N CYS A 336 -11.38 -14.37 4.53
CA CYS A 336 -10.18 -15.14 4.20
C CYS A 336 -10.40 -16.34 3.26
N ALA A 337 -11.57 -16.46 2.63
CA ALA A 337 -11.85 -17.55 1.69
C ALA A 337 -11.21 -17.28 0.32
N THR A 338 -10.80 -18.35 -0.37
CA THR A 338 -10.36 -18.28 -1.77
C THR A 338 -11.50 -18.71 -2.72
N ALA A 339 -11.26 -18.65 -4.02
CA ALA A 339 -12.20 -19.21 -5.02
C ALA A 339 -12.35 -20.74 -4.93
N VAL A 340 -11.43 -21.45 -4.28
CA VAL A 340 -11.49 -22.91 -4.10
C VAL A 340 -12.25 -23.25 -2.82
N PRO A 341 -13.41 -23.93 -2.88
CA PRO A 341 -14.20 -24.22 -1.68
C PRO A 341 -13.43 -25.06 -0.66
N GLY A 342 -13.38 -24.57 0.57
CA GLY A 342 -12.64 -25.19 1.68
C GLY A 342 -11.18 -24.74 1.78
N LEU A 343 -10.70 -23.87 0.89
CA LEU A 343 -9.35 -23.30 0.96
C LEU A 343 -9.40 -21.83 1.44
N PHE A 344 -8.60 -21.55 2.46
CA PHE A 344 -8.46 -20.23 3.10
C PHE A 344 -6.98 -19.84 3.15
N ALA A 345 -6.70 -18.53 3.24
CA ALA A 345 -5.33 -18.03 3.40
C ALA A 345 -5.25 -16.87 4.40
N ALA A 346 -4.12 -16.75 5.10
CA ALA A 346 -3.89 -15.69 6.09
C ALA A 346 -2.40 -15.33 6.26
N GLY A 347 -2.15 -14.14 6.82
CA GLY A 347 -0.80 -13.60 6.98
C GLY A 347 -0.19 -13.26 5.62
N GLU A 348 1.15 -13.24 5.52
CA GLU A 348 1.86 -12.87 4.30
C GLU A 348 1.59 -13.79 3.07
N ALA A 349 0.91 -14.93 3.27
CA ALA A 349 0.46 -15.76 2.14
C ALA A 349 -0.67 -15.10 1.33
N MET A 350 -1.39 -14.13 1.90
CA MET A 350 -2.51 -13.45 1.24
C MET A 350 -2.04 -12.22 0.44
N GLY A 351 -2.73 -11.93 -0.67
CA GLY A 351 -2.50 -10.73 -1.47
C GLY A 351 -3.56 -9.64 -1.27
N GLY A 352 -3.25 -8.44 -1.76
CA GLY A 352 -4.24 -7.36 -1.97
C GLY A 352 -4.50 -6.45 -0.77
N LEU A 353 -4.06 -6.77 0.45
CA LEU A 353 -4.26 -5.90 1.62
C LEU A 353 -3.43 -4.62 1.55
N HIS A 354 -2.12 -4.76 1.32
CA HIS A 354 -1.18 -3.64 1.40
C HIS A 354 -0.98 -2.88 0.10
N GLY A 355 -1.37 -3.45 -1.04
CA GLY A 355 -1.11 -2.84 -2.34
C GLY A 355 0.39 -2.65 -2.61
N ALA A 356 0.79 -1.50 -3.14
CA ALA A 356 2.15 -1.23 -3.58
C ALA A 356 3.19 -1.03 -2.46
N ASP A 357 2.77 -0.70 -1.23
CA ASP A 357 3.67 -0.50 -0.09
C ASP A 357 2.94 -0.79 1.24
N ARG A 358 3.64 -1.40 2.20
CA ARG A 358 3.07 -1.75 3.52
C ARG A 358 3.49 -0.76 4.59
N VAL A 359 2.53 -0.23 5.34
CA VAL A 359 2.78 0.58 6.55
C VAL A 359 3.42 -0.28 7.65
N GLY A 360 4.47 0.22 8.30
CA GLY A 360 5.12 -0.52 9.39
C GLY A 360 4.15 -0.82 10.55
N GLY A 361 4.31 -1.97 11.19
CA GLY A 361 3.39 -2.48 12.22
C GLY A 361 2.19 -3.27 11.67
N ASN A 362 1.80 -3.10 10.40
CA ASN A 362 0.66 -3.83 9.85
C ASN A 362 0.94 -5.31 9.59
N ALA A 363 2.20 -5.70 9.43
CA ALA A 363 2.63 -7.10 9.36
C ALA A 363 2.32 -7.88 10.64
N GLY A 364 2.48 -7.23 11.80
CA GLY A 364 2.08 -7.81 13.07
C GLY A 364 0.57 -7.85 13.20
N LEU A 365 -0.13 -6.80 12.77
CA LEU A 365 -1.58 -6.73 12.91
C LEU A 365 -2.29 -7.75 12.00
N GLU A 366 -1.85 -7.93 10.77
CA GLU A 366 -2.51 -8.80 9.79
C GLU A 366 -2.51 -10.26 10.25
N VAL A 367 -1.42 -10.74 10.85
CA VAL A 367 -1.31 -12.13 11.29
C VAL A 367 -2.27 -12.39 12.45
N PHE A 368 -2.50 -11.39 13.30
CA PHE A 368 -3.49 -11.49 14.36
C PHE A 368 -4.93 -11.43 13.84
N VAL A 369 -5.25 -10.44 13.00
CA VAL A 369 -6.62 -10.25 12.51
C VAL A 369 -7.02 -11.35 11.53
N PHE A 370 -6.27 -11.54 10.45
CA PHE A 370 -6.66 -12.46 9.37
C PHE A 370 -6.38 -13.91 9.72
N GLY A 371 -5.44 -14.20 10.64
CA GLY A 371 -5.29 -15.54 11.20
C GLY A 371 -6.56 -16.03 11.89
N ARG A 372 -7.17 -15.19 12.75
CA ARG A 372 -8.44 -15.53 13.42
C ARG A 372 -9.59 -15.68 12.45
N ILE A 373 -9.72 -14.72 11.52
CA ILE A 373 -10.80 -14.75 10.53
C ILE A 373 -10.69 -16.04 9.71
N ALA A 374 -9.50 -16.41 9.22
CA ALA A 374 -9.31 -17.65 8.48
C ALA A 374 -9.63 -18.89 9.32
N GLY A 375 -9.21 -18.93 10.59
CA GLY A 375 -9.55 -20.02 11.50
C GLY A 375 -11.06 -20.17 11.70
N ALA A 376 -11.76 -19.08 12.02
CA ALA A 376 -13.21 -19.06 12.22
C ALA A 376 -13.97 -19.46 10.95
N SER A 377 -13.58 -18.94 9.78
CA SER A 377 -14.21 -19.25 8.50
C SER A 377 -13.98 -20.70 8.09
N ALA A 378 -12.75 -21.21 8.26
CA ALA A 378 -12.43 -22.62 7.99
C ALA A 378 -13.22 -23.56 8.90
N ALA A 379 -13.38 -23.21 10.18
CA ALA A 379 -14.21 -23.98 11.11
C ALA A 379 -15.68 -23.98 10.73
N ALA A 380 -16.24 -22.81 10.41
CA ALA A 380 -17.62 -22.69 9.97
C ALA A 380 -17.87 -23.49 8.68
N TYR A 381 -16.91 -23.50 7.76
CA TYR A 381 -16.97 -24.33 6.56
C TYR A 381 -16.88 -25.83 6.88
N ALA A 382 -15.93 -26.24 7.73
CA ALA A 382 -15.74 -27.64 8.08
C ALA A 382 -16.94 -28.23 8.86
N ALA A 383 -17.60 -27.44 9.71
CA ALA A 383 -18.77 -27.86 10.47
C ALA A 383 -19.99 -28.19 9.58
N ARG A 384 -20.15 -27.48 8.46
CA ARG A 384 -21.26 -27.69 7.50
C ARG A 384 -20.92 -28.63 6.34
N SER A 385 -19.67 -29.10 6.25
CA SER A 385 -19.18 -29.88 5.11
C SER A 385 -18.96 -31.35 5.46
N SER A 386 -19.35 -32.24 4.55
CA SER A 386 -18.93 -33.63 4.60
C SER A 386 -17.48 -33.77 4.09
N GLN A 387 -16.74 -34.73 4.65
CA GLN A 387 -15.41 -35.07 4.15
C GLN A 387 -15.50 -35.56 2.71
N ALA A 388 -14.81 -34.90 1.79
CA ALA A 388 -14.72 -35.37 0.41
C ALA A 388 -13.83 -36.61 0.33
N ARG A 389 -14.11 -37.49 -0.64
CA ARG A 389 -13.29 -38.68 -0.87
C ARG A 389 -11.96 -38.27 -1.50
N LEU A 390 -10.86 -38.75 -0.94
CA LEU A 390 -9.54 -38.54 -1.53
C LEU A 390 -9.49 -39.12 -2.96
N PRO A 391 -8.74 -38.49 -3.88
CA PRO A 391 -8.48 -39.05 -5.21
C PRO A 391 -7.89 -40.47 -5.12
N ARG A 392 -8.33 -41.37 -6.00
CA ARG A 392 -7.81 -42.76 -6.03
C ARG A 392 -6.34 -42.83 -6.45
N ALA A 393 -5.94 -41.98 -7.39
CA ALA A 393 -4.57 -41.85 -7.83
C ALA A 393 -3.97 -40.60 -7.19
N LEU A 394 -2.95 -40.79 -6.34
CA LEU A 394 -2.19 -39.69 -5.77
C LEU A 394 -1.10 -39.26 -6.76
N PRO A 395 -0.91 -37.94 -6.97
CA PRO A 395 0.17 -37.45 -7.82
C PRO A 395 1.53 -37.65 -7.15
N THR A 396 2.59 -37.71 -7.95
CA THR A 396 3.96 -37.72 -7.43
C THR A 396 4.36 -36.31 -6.99
N PRO A 397 4.88 -36.11 -5.75
CA PRO A 397 5.43 -34.83 -5.32
C PRO A 397 6.60 -34.41 -6.22
N LEU A 398 6.55 -33.19 -6.76
CA LEU A 398 7.66 -32.61 -7.51
C LEU A 398 8.49 -31.73 -6.57
N ARG A 399 9.74 -32.12 -6.33
CA ARG A 399 10.68 -31.31 -5.54
C ARG A 399 11.55 -30.46 -6.45
N THR A 400 11.74 -29.21 -6.04
CA THR A 400 12.66 -28.30 -6.72
C THR A 400 14.09 -28.60 -6.25
N PRO A 401 15.04 -28.88 -7.15
CA PRO A 401 16.44 -29.09 -6.79
C PRO A 401 17.09 -27.85 -6.14
N ASP A 402 18.07 -28.06 -5.26
CA ASP A 402 18.74 -26.96 -4.54
C ASP A 402 19.53 -26.02 -5.46
N ASP A 403 20.12 -26.54 -6.54
CA ASP A 403 20.83 -25.73 -7.54
C ASP A 403 19.87 -24.79 -8.30
N VAL A 404 18.63 -25.22 -8.51
CA VAL A 404 17.58 -24.38 -9.12
C VAL A 404 17.23 -23.22 -8.19
N TYR A 405 17.13 -23.45 -6.87
CA TYR A 405 16.96 -22.36 -5.90
C TYR A 405 18.12 -21.37 -5.92
N GLY A 406 19.36 -21.86 -5.97
CA GLY A 406 20.56 -21.02 -6.04
C GLY A 406 20.55 -20.09 -7.26
N ARG A 407 20.29 -20.65 -8.45
CA ARG A 407 20.23 -19.89 -9.70
C ARG A 407 19.08 -18.88 -9.72
N MET A 408 17.89 -19.28 -9.25
CA MET A 408 16.74 -18.37 -9.13
C MET A 408 17.05 -17.19 -8.20
N ALA A 409 17.73 -17.46 -7.07
CA ALA A 409 18.07 -16.45 -6.10
C ALA A 409 19.02 -15.38 -6.66
N GLU A 410 20.02 -15.80 -7.45
CA GLU A 410 20.93 -14.91 -8.16
C GLU A 410 20.21 -14.07 -9.22
N ILE A 411 19.30 -14.68 -9.99
CA ILE A 411 18.51 -13.98 -11.01
C ILE A 411 17.63 -12.90 -10.37
N LEU A 412 16.90 -13.24 -9.29
CA LEU A 412 16.06 -12.28 -8.58
C LEU A 412 16.88 -11.16 -7.93
N GLN A 413 18.05 -11.48 -7.36
CA GLN A 413 18.93 -10.49 -6.74
C GLN A 413 19.42 -9.43 -7.74
N ARG A 414 19.72 -9.84 -8.97
CA ARG A 414 20.17 -8.94 -10.04
C ARG A 414 19.01 -8.24 -10.75
N GLY A 415 17.93 -8.96 -10.99
CA GLY A 415 16.88 -8.55 -11.92
C GLY A 415 15.65 -7.91 -11.30
N PHE A 416 15.33 -8.25 -10.04
CA PHE A 416 14.16 -7.74 -9.34
C PHE A 416 14.59 -6.99 -8.08
N THR A 417 15.06 -5.77 -8.28
CA THR A 417 15.58 -4.86 -7.26
C THR A 417 14.54 -3.78 -6.88
N PRO A 418 14.78 -2.93 -5.85
CA PRO A 418 13.88 -1.82 -5.52
C PRO A 418 13.58 -0.87 -6.69
N LEU A 419 14.52 -0.74 -7.64
CA LEU A 419 14.42 0.17 -8.78
C LEU A 419 13.59 -0.38 -9.93
N ARG A 420 13.43 -1.71 -10.02
CA ARG A 420 12.54 -2.38 -10.99
C ARG A 420 12.75 -1.91 -12.44
N LYS A 421 14.01 -1.80 -12.87
CA LYS A 421 14.34 -1.41 -14.24
C LYS A 421 13.76 -2.43 -15.22
N ILE A 422 13.07 -1.94 -16.27
CA ILE A 422 12.39 -2.78 -17.26
C ILE A 422 13.35 -3.78 -17.90
N ALA A 423 14.54 -3.33 -18.32
CA ALA A 423 15.54 -4.19 -18.95
C ALA A 423 16.03 -5.32 -18.03
N ASP A 424 16.13 -5.07 -16.73
CA ASP A 424 16.58 -6.05 -15.74
C ASP A 424 15.48 -7.08 -15.44
N LEU A 425 14.22 -6.63 -15.37
CA LEU A 425 13.05 -7.51 -15.23
C LEU A 425 12.85 -8.38 -16.49
N GLU A 426 13.03 -7.83 -17.69
CA GLU A 426 12.96 -8.59 -18.95
C GLU A 426 14.01 -9.70 -19.00
N ARG A 427 15.25 -9.36 -18.63
CA ARG A 427 16.35 -10.34 -18.55
C ARG A 427 16.04 -11.42 -17.51
N ALA A 428 15.57 -11.03 -16.32
CA ALA A 428 15.21 -11.98 -15.28
C ALA A 428 14.09 -12.94 -15.71
N ALA A 429 13.06 -12.43 -16.40
CA ALA A 429 11.97 -13.25 -16.91
C ALA A 429 12.48 -14.31 -17.90
N GLN A 430 13.41 -13.93 -18.80
CA GLN A 430 14.03 -14.85 -19.75
C GLN A 430 14.89 -15.92 -19.04
N GLU A 431 15.72 -15.52 -18.08
CA GLU A 431 16.59 -16.44 -17.35
C GLU A 431 15.78 -17.43 -16.49
N LEU A 432 14.72 -16.96 -15.81
CA LEU A 432 13.83 -17.81 -14.99
C LEU A 432 13.08 -18.84 -15.85
N ALA A 433 12.61 -18.47 -17.03
CA ALA A 433 11.94 -19.40 -17.94
C ALA A 433 12.84 -20.60 -18.34
N GLY A 434 14.16 -20.43 -18.30
CA GLY A 434 15.14 -21.48 -18.56
C GLY A 434 15.41 -22.45 -17.40
N LEU A 435 14.82 -22.25 -16.21
CA LEU A 435 15.06 -23.09 -15.02
C LEU A 435 14.10 -24.27 -14.86
N GLY A 436 13.13 -24.42 -15.77
CA GLY A 436 12.15 -25.51 -15.77
C GLY A 436 10.85 -25.19 -15.01
N ALA A 437 9.88 -26.10 -15.10
CA ALA A 437 8.52 -25.91 -14.57
C ALA A 437 8.40 -26.39 -13.11
N TYR A 438 9.11 -25.72 -12.21
CA TYR A 438 8.99 -25.92 -10.76
C TYR A 438 8.14 -24.83 -10.13
N GLY A 439 7.34 -25.17 -9.10
CA GLY A 439 6.44 -24.21 -8.44
C GLY A 439 7.11 -22.88 -8.07
N PRO A 440 8.23 -22.88 -7.31
CA PRO A 440 8.96 -21.65 -6.97
C PRO A 440 9.46 -20.87 -8.19
N VAL A 441 9.91 -21.54 -9.26
CA VAL A 441 10.35 -20.90 -10.50
C VAL A 441 9.16 -20.24 -11.21
N MET A 442 8.01 -20.91 -11.27
CA MET A 442 6.79 -20.36 -11.85
C MET A 442 6.29 -19.16 -11.05
N LEU A 443 6.33 -19.24 -9.72
CA LEU A 443 5.98 -18.14 -8.82
C LEU A 443 6.90 -16.93 -9.04
N ALA A 444 8.23 -17.14 -9.08
CA ALA A 444 9.20 -16.08 -9.34
C ALA A 444 9.00 -15.46 -10.74
N THR A 445 8.75 -16.30 -11.75
CA THR A 445 8.48 -15.84 -13.12
C THR A 445 7.22 -14.98 -13.17
N ALA A 446 6.15 -15.40 -12.49
CA ALA A 446 4.90 -14.63 -12.40
C ALA A 446 5.10 -13.30 -11.65
N ALA A 447 5.88 -13.30 -10.57
CA ALA A 447 6.20 -12.08 -9.82
C ALA A 447 6.99 -11.07 -10.67
N VAL A 448 8.00 -11.52 -11.41
CA VAL A 448 8.78 -10.68 -12.33
C VAL A 448 7.90 -10.18 -13.48
N ALA A 449 7.06 -11.03 -14.06
CA ALA A 449 6.16 -10.64 -15.15
C ALA A 449 5.12 -9.60 -14.69
N ASP A 450 4.56 -9.75 -13.49
CA ASP A 450 3.63 -8.78 -12.91
C ASP A 450 4.33 -7.44 -12.62
N ALA A 451 5.54 -7.47 -12.07
CA ALA A 451 6.35 -6.26 -11.88
C ALA A 451 6.64 -5.58 -13.24
N LEU A 452 7.07 -6.33 -14.25
CA LEU A 452 7.35 -5.82 -15.59
C LEU A 452 6.12 -5.20 -16.24
N SER A 453 4.96 -5.85 -16.14
CA SER A 453 3.69 -5.33 -16.65
C SER A 453 3.35 -3.98 -16.00
N LYS A 454 3.46 -3.90 -14.67
CA LYS A 454 3.21 -2.67 -13.91
C LYS A 454 4.21 -1.55 -14.26
N GLU A 455 5.50 -1.85 -14.44
CA GLU A 455 6.48 -0.84 -14.84
C GLU A 455 6.33 -0.43 -16.31
N ARG A 456 5.96 -1.33 -17.23
CA ARG A 456 5.62 -0.97 -18.62
C ARG A 456 4.37 -0.11 -18.70
N ALA A 457 3.37 -0.37 -17.85
CA ALA A 457 2.20 0.50 -17.73
C ALA A 457 2.57 1.90 -17.19
N ARG A 458 3.75 2.06 -16.56
CA ARG A 458 4.31 3.35 -16.11
C ARG A 458 5.30 3.96 -17.11
N ALA A 459 5.92 3.16 -17.98
CA ALA A 459 7.05 3.59 -18.85
C ALA A 459 6.73 4.70 -19.85
N PRO A 460 5.57 4.75 -20.53
CA PRO A 460 5.17 5.88 -21.38
C PRO A 460 4.97 7.19 -20.60
N TYR A 461 5.05 7.13 -19.28
CA TYR A 461 4.73 8.18 -18.33
C TYR A 461 5.96 8.56 -17.48
N GLN A 462 7.18 8.31 -17.97
CA GLN A 462 8.44 8.81 -17.40
C GLN A 462 8.57 10.34 -17.55
N LEU A 463 7.66 11.06 -16.91
CA LEU A 463 7.95 12.25 -16.14
C LEU A 463 7.75 11.78 -14.70
N ASP A 464 8.83 11.44 -14.00
CA ASP A 464 8.92 10.50 -12.86
C ASP A 464 7.88 10.62 -11.70
N HIS A 465 6.97 11.59 -11.72
CA HIS A 465 5.98 11.83 -10.67
C HIS A 465 4.58 12.32 -11.12
N ALA A 466 4.30 12.52 -12.42
CA ALA A 466 3.03 13.13 -12.86
C ALA A 466 1.88 12.10 -13.01
N ALA A 467 0.71 12.37 -12.44
CA ALA A 467 -0.51 11.59 -12.72
C ALA A 467 -0.95 11.79 -14.18
N VAL A 468 -1.43 10.77 -14.89
CA VAL A 468 -1.84 10.91 -16.30
C VAL A 468 -3.27 10.40 -16.52
N VAL A 469 -4.05 11.09 -17.35
CA VAL A 469 -5.40 10.69 -17.76
C VAL A 469 -5.59 10.85 -19.28
N ASP A 470 -6.15 9.81 -19.91
CA ASP A 470 -6.55 9.81 -21.31
C ASP A 470 -8.01 10.20 -21.42
N VAL A 471 -8.28 11.42 -21.88
CA VAL A 471 -9.63 11.97 -22.03
C VAL A 471 -10.11 11.66 -23.44
N PRO A 472 -11.16 10.83 -23.60
CA PRO A 472 -11.69 10.50 -24.91
C PRO A 472 -12.53 11.64 -25.48
N ALA A 473 -12.60 11.69 -26.81
CA ALA A 473 -13.58 12.53 -27.50
C ALA A 473 -15.01 12.10 -27.14
N LEU A 474 -15.90 13.08 -27.08
CA LEU A 474 -17.31 12.86 -26.82
C LEU A 474 -17.93 12.07 -27.99
N PRO A 475 -18.68 10.99 -27.73
CA PRO A 475 -19.27 10.18 -28.80
C PRO A 475 -20.23 10.98 -29.67
N GLU A 476 -20.14 10.80 -30.99
CA GLU A 476 -20.94 11.52 -31.98
C GLU A 476 -22.44 11.44 -31.69
N GLY A 477 -23.13 12.59 -31.72
CA GLY A 477 -24.57 12.69 -31.45
C GLY A 477 -24.98 12.59 -29.98
N GLN A 478 -24.02 12.53 -29.04
CA GLN A 478 -24.29 12.56 -27.60
C GLN A 478 -23.74 13.84 -26.99
N GLN A 479 -24.58 14.64 -26.35
CA GLN A 479 -24.13 15.69 -25.42
C GLN A 479 -24.38 15.23 -23.99
N PRO A 480 -23.41 15.41 -23.07
CA PRO A 480 -23.69 15.26 -21.65
C PRO A 480 -24.61 16.42 -21.26
N GLY A 481 -25.92 16.15 -21.28
CA GLY A 481 -26.94 17.07 -20.76
C GLY A 481 -26.74 17.33 -19.26
N ASP A 482 -27.75 17.86 -18.58
CA ASP A 482 -27.62 18.27 -17.17
C ASP A 482 -27.69 17.10 -16.17
N ASP A 483 -27.71 15.87 -16.67
CA ASP A 483 -27.74 14.64 -15.86
C ASP A 483 -26.31 14.15 -15.53
N PHE A 484 -25.93 14.28 -14.26
CA PHE A 484 -24.65 13.84 -13.71
C PHE A 484 -24.41 12.33 -13.82
N LEU A 485 -25.48 11.54 -13.91
CA LEU A 485 -25.44 10.07 -13.90
C LEU A 485 -25.78 9.47 -15.27
N ALA A 486 -25.86 10.32 -16.31
CA ALA A 486 -26.15 9.87 -17.66
C ALA A 486 -25.19 8.74 -18.08
N PRO A 487 -25.68 7.67 -18.75
CA PRO A 487 -24.85 6.51 -19.13
C PRO A 487 -23.59 6.87 -19.94
N VAL A 488 -23.59 8.00 -20.65
CA VAL A 488 -22.42 8.50 -21.40
C VAL A 488 -21.19 8.64 -20.49
N TRP A 489 -21.37 9.06 -19.23
CA TRP A 489 -20.28 9.24 -18.26
C TRP A 489 -19.56 7.94 -17.89
N GLN A 490 -20.15 6.77 -18.14
CA GLN A 490 -19.47 5.49 -17.93
C GLN A 490 -18.30 5.27 -18.90
N ARG A 491 -18.28 6.00 -20.03
CA ARG A 491 -17.21 5.96 -21.03
C ARG A 491 -16.19 7.10 -20.86
N ALA A 492 -16.43 7.99 -19.92
CA ALA A 492 -15.54 9.12 -19.65
C ALA A 492 -14.24 8.63 -19.01
N ALA A 493 -13.18 9.41 -19.19
CA ALA A 493 -12.00 9.24 -18.37
C ALA A 493 -12.34 9.59 -16.93
N SER A 494 -11.87 8.81 -15.96
CA SER A 494 -12.13 9.07 -14.54
C SER A 494 -10.82 9.19 -13.78
N LEU A 495 -10.71 10.20 -12.93
CA LEU A 495 -9.59 10.40 -12.01
C LEU A 495 -10.08 10.53 -10.57
N ARG A 496 -9.20 10.21 -9.62
CA ARG A 496 -9.47 10.32 -8.17
C ARG A 496 -8.64 11.44 -7.56
N ILE A 497 -9.25 12.18 -6.63
CA ILE A 497 -8.64 13.31 -5.92
C ILE A 497 -8.49 12.88 -4.45
N ASP A 498 -7.37 12.25 -4.12
CA ASP A 498 -7.19 11.53 -2.85
C ASP A 498 -5.84 11.76 -2.16
N ARG A 499 -4.99 12.65 -2.68
CA ARG A 499 -3.66 12.95 -2.12
C ARG A 499 -3.68 14.26 -1.34
N VAL A 500 -2.97 14.33 -0.21
CA VAL A 500 -2.88 15.55 0.60
C VAL A 500 -2.06 16.61 -0.13
N ALA A 501 -2.63 17.80 -0.28
CA ALA A 501 -2.06 18.85 -1.10
C ALA A 501 -1.16 19.85 -0.35
N ARG A 502 -1.03 19.74 0.98
CA ARG A 502 -0.23 20.64 1.85
C ARG A 502 0.78 19.90 2.72
N THR A 503 1.88 20.57 3.06
CA THR A 503 2.92 20.08 4.01
C THR A 503 2.67 20.49 5.45
N ASP A 504 2.09 21.67 5.66
CA ASP A 504 1.91 22.29 6.98
C ASP A 504 0.62 21.88 7.69
N PHE A 505 -0.25 21.15 7.00
CA PHE A 505 -1.56 20.76 7.51
C PHE A 505 -2.00 19.41 6.97
N TYR A 506 -2.20 18.44 7.86
CA TYR A 506 -2.79 17.15 7.52
C TYR A 506 -4.30 17.19 7.80
N PRO A 507 -5.17 16.94 6.81
CA PRO A 507 -6.62 17.04 7.02
C PRO A 507 -7.14 16.04 8.06
N PRO A 508 -8.05 16.44 8.97
CA PRO A 508 -8.77 15.51 9.83
C PRO A 508 -9.89 14.75 9.10
N HIS A 509 -10.12 15.06 7.81
CA HIS A 509 -11.20 14.52 7.00
C HIS A 509 -10.81 14.37 5.53
N PHE A 510 -11.24 13.28 4.92
CA PHE A 510 -10.92 12.90 3.54
C PHE A 510 -12.20 12.55 2.78
N PRO A 511 -12.85 13.50 2.10
CA PRO A 511 -13.96 13.19 1.21
C PRO A 511 -13.50 12.31 0.05
N LEU A 512 -14.40 11.45 -0.44
CA LEU A 512 -14.16 10.68 -1.66
C LEU A 512 -14.52 11.57 -2.85
N ALA A 513 -13.52 12.07 -3.56
CA ALA A 513 -13.70 12.94 -4.71
C ALA A 513 -13.12 12.32 -5.99
N SER A 514 -13.87 12.43 -7.08
CA SER A 514 -13.46 12.05 -8.42
C SER A 514 -13.93 13.07 -9.45
N CYS A 515 -13.30 13.05 -10.63
CA CYS A 515 -13.74 13.84 -11.77
C CYS A 515 -13.77 12.95 -13.01
N ARG A 516 -14.85 13.07 -13.79
CA ARG A 516 -14.99 12.43 -15.10
C ARG A 516 -14.86 13.46 -16.22
N LEU A 517 -14.17 13.11 -17.30
CA LEU A 517 -13.86 14.03 -18.38
C LEU A 517 -14.22 13.51 -19.77
N PHE A 518 -14.67 14.43 -20.62
CA PHE A 518 -14.77 14.32 -22.07
C PHE A 518 -14.27 15.61 -22.72
N TYR A 519 -13.95 15.56 -24.01
CA TYR A 519 -13.76 16.75 -24.83
C TYR A 519 -14.48 16.61 -26.17
N ASP A 520 -14.77 17.73 -26.81
CA ASP A 520 -14.90 17.82 -28.26
C ASP A 520 -14.07 19.02 -28.74
N ASP A 521 -14.13 19.35 -30.03
CA ASP A 521 -13.34 20.47 -30.55
C ASP A 521 -13.78 21.83 -30.00
N ASP A 522 -14.97 21.96 -29.43
CA ASP A 522 -15.50 23.23 -28.92
C ASP A 522 -15.52 23.30 -27.39
N TRP A 523 -15.55 22.17 -26.68
CA TRP A 523 -15.80 22.09 -25.25
C TRP A 523 -14.92 21.08 -24.51
N LEU A 524 -14.55 21.45 -23.28
CA LEU A 524 -14.07 20.54 -22.25
C LEU A 524 -15.19 20.30 -21.23
N TYR A 525 -15.48 19.04 -20.94
CA TYR A 525 -16.54 18.64 -20.01
C TYR A 525 -15.93 18.01 -18.76
N LEU A 526 -16.31 18.50 -17.58
CA LEU A 526 -15.85 18.00 -16.28
C LEU A 526 -17.06 17.66 -15.39
N ASN A 527 -17.16 16.44 -14.91
CA ASN A 527 -18.20 16.02 -13.97
C ASN A 527 -17.55 15.55 -12.66
N TYR A 528 -17.58 16.41 -11.66
CA TYR A 528 -17.12 16.10 -10.32
C TYR A 528 -18.20 15.35 -9.54
N GLU A 529 -17.78 14.30 -8.84
CA GLU A 529 -18.59 13.55 -7.89
C GLU A 529 -17.86 13.51 -6.56
N VAL A 530 -18.51 13.97 -5.50
CA VAL A 530 -17.90 14.10 -4.18
C VAL A 530 -18.84 13.51 -3.14
N THR A 531 -18.37 12.46 -2.44
CA THR A 531 -19.03 11.93 -1.25
C THR A 531 -18.33 12.46 0.00
N ASP A 532 -19.07 13.23 0.80
CA ASP A 532 -18.57 14.02 1.93
C ASP A 532 -19.60 13.98 3.07
N ARG A 533 -19.21 14.40 4.28
CA ARG A 533 -20.10 14.54 5.44
C ARG A 533 -19.86 15.85 6.21
N TYR A 534 -19.07 16.78 5.69
CA TYR A 534 -18.86 18.12 6.24
C TYR A 534 -18.95 19.14 5.11
N VAL A 535 -20.18 19.39 4.67
CA VAL A 535 -20.45 20.17 3.45
C VAL A 535 -21.09 21.52 3.78
N GLN A 536 -20.47 22.59 3.31
CA GLN A 536 -20.94 23.96 3.48
C GLN A 536 -20.73 24.77 2.20
N CYS A 537 -21.66 25.69 1.95
CA CYS A 537 -21.57 26.65 0.85
C CYS A 537 -22.19 27.97 1.30
N LEU A 538 -21.35 28.97 1.55
CA LEU A 538 -21.77 30.31 1.98
C LEU A 538 -21.57 31.35 0.88
N SER A 539 -20.63 31.13 -0.03
CA SER A 539 -20.30 32.06 -1.10
C SER A 539 -21.28 31.88 -2.26
N THR A 540 -22.10 32.90 -2.50
CA THR A 540 -23.20 32.85 -3.50
C THR A 540 -23.06 33.89 -4.61
N GLU A 541 -22.09 34.79 -4.50
CA GLU A 541 -21.83 35.87 -5.46
C GLU A 541 -20.52 35.63 -6.20
N PHE A 542 -20.49 36.08 -7.46
CA PHE A 542 -19.32 35.94 -8.32
C PHE A 542 -18.05 36.55 -7.70
N GLY A 543 -16.91 35.88 -7.88
CA GLY A 543 -15.60 36.40 -7.46
C GLY A 543 -15.30 36.28 -5.96
N GLN A 544 -16.22 35.76 -5.15
CA GLN A 544 -15.97 35.41 -3.75
C GLN A 544 -14.95 34.26 -3.63
N MET A 545 -14.30 34.14 -2.47
CA MET A 545 -13.29 33.11 -2.18
C MET A 545 -13.94 31.73 -1.97
N VAL A 546 -14.32 31.07 -3.06
CA VAL A 546 -15.06 29.80 -3.06
C VAL A 546 -14.27 28.64 -2.44
N PHE A 547 -12.93 28.67 -2.43
CA PHE A 547 -12.09 27.66 -1.73
C PHE A 547 -12.33 27.58 -0.20
N ARG A 548 -13.07 28.53 0.39
CA ARG A 548 -13.54 28.46 1.80
C ARG A 548 -14.73 27.53 1.97
N ASP A 549 -15.57 27.40 0.97
CA ASP A 549 -16.68 26.47 0.94
C ASP A 549 -16.21 25.06 0.55
N SER A 550 -17.11 24.08 0.57
CA SER A 550 -16.86 22.78 -0.05
C SER A 550 -16.70 22.95 -1.56
N CYS A 551 -15.45 22.92 -2.02
CA CYS A 551 -15.05 23.33 -3.36
C CYS A 551 -14.25 22.24 -4.07
N VAL A 552 -14.37 22.19 -5.40
CA VAL A 552 -13.51 21.44 -6.32
C VAL A 552 -12.83 22.41 -7.28
N GLU A 553 -11.63 22.06 -7.74
CA GLU A 553 -10.82 22.94 -8.58
C GLU A 553 -10.25 22.21 -9.79
N PHE A 554 -10.04 22.95 -10.87
CA PHE A 554 -9.36 22.53 -12.10
C PHE A 554 -8.30 23.56 -12.48
N PHE A 555 -7.04 23.15 -12.51
CA PHE A 555 -5.93 23.98 -12.97
C PHE A 555 -5.49 23.46 -14.33
N ALA A 556 -5.38 24.33 -15.32
CA ALA A 556 -4.99 23.95 -16.68
C ALA A 556 -3.83 24.81 -17.18
N GLU A 557 -2.73 24.16 -17.57
CA GLU A 557 -1.64 24.71 -18.37
C GLU A 557 -1.67 24.03 -19.75
N PRO A 558 -2.44 24.58 -20.72
CA PRO A 558 -2.47 24.07 -22.09
C PRO A 558 -1.15 24.26 -22.83
N LEU A 559 -0.45 25.36 -22.54
CA LEU A 559 0.78 25.78 -23.21
C LEU A 559 1.86 26.08 -22.16
N PRO A 560 2.95 25.30 -22.11
CA PRO A 560 4.03 25.52 -21.15
C PRO A 560 4.61 26.93 -21.22
N GLY A 561 4.83 27.54 -20.07
CA GLY A 561 5.49 28.85 -19.95
C GLY A 561 4.59 30.07 -20.06
N LEU A 562 3.27 29.89 -20.29
CA LEU A 562 2.29 30.97 -20.21
C LEU A 562 1.56 31.03 -18.86
N GLY A 563 1.97 30.20 -17.89
CA GLY A 563 1.24 29.99 -16.65
C GLY A 563 0.02 29.09 -16.84
N TYR A 564 -0.85 29.03 -15.84
CA TYR A 564 -2.04 28.18 -15.83
C TYR A 564 -3.30 28.97 -15.48
N ILE A 565 -4.44 28.46 -15.93
CA ILE A 565 -5.75 28.99 -15.57
C ILE A 565 -6.31 28.12 -14.45
N ASN A 566 -6.61 28.77 -13.33
CA ASN A 566 -7.28 28.21 -12.17
C ASN A 566 -8.79 28.41 -12.31
N PHE A 567 -9.57 27.32 -12.21
CA PHE A 567 -11.01 27.35 -12.01
C PHE A 567 -11.35 26.74 -10.66
N GLU A 568 -12.14 27.44 -9.86
CA GLU A 568 -12.64 26.96 -8.56
C GLU A 568 -14.18 26.98 -8.57
N PHE A 569 -14.78 25.87 -8.14
CA PHE A 569 -16.22 25.66 -8.11
C PHE A 569 -16.66 25.21 -6.72
N ASN A 570 -17.45 26.02 -6.01
CA ASN A 570 -18.09 25.49 -4.80
C ASN A 570 -19.26 24.54 -5.14
N CYS A 571 -19.69 23.74 -4.17
CA CYS A 571 -20.75 22.75 -4.37
C CYS A 571 -22.12 23.35 -4.72
N GLY A 572 -22.30 24.67 -4.52
CA GLY A 572 -23.46 25.45 -4.96
C GLY A 572 -23.32 26.07 -6.35
N GLY A 573 -22.26 25.75 -7.10
CA GLY A 573 -22.05 26.17 -8.47
C GLY A 573 -21.48 27.57 -8.67
N ASN A 574 -21.01 28.25 -7.61
CA ASN A 574 -20.35 29.54 -7.74
C ASN A 574 -18.92 29.38 -8.26
N LEU A 575 -18.50 30.30 -9.12
CA LEU A 575 -17.27 30.21 -9.90
C LEU A 575 -16.27 31.31 -9.54
N HIS A 576 -15.00 30.91 -9.38
CA HIS A 576 -13.86 31.81 -9.39
C HIS A 576 -12.86 31.36 -10.46
N VAL A 577 -12.36 32.28 -11.29
CA VAL A 577 -11.37 31.96 -12.33
C VAL A 577 -10.25 32.97 -12.34
N ALA A 578 -9.00 32.50 -12.37
CA ALA A 578 -7.82 33.34 -12.45
C ALA A 578 -6.75 32.77 -13.37
N HIS A 579 -6.07 33.63 -14.13
CA HIS A 579 -4.84 33.28 -14.87
C HIS A 579 -3.64 33.57 -13.98
N ILE A 580 -2.91 32.53 -13.60
CA ILE A 580 -1.73 32.61 -12.74
C ILE A 580 -0.49 32.46 -13.60
N ARG A 581 0.30 33.53 -13.73
CA ARG A 581 1.52 33.57 -14.55
C ARG A 581 2.78 33.35 -13.73
N ASP A 582 2.78 33.80 -12.47
CA ASP A 582 3.82 33.54 -11.49
C ASP A 582 3.17 33.13 -10.16
N CYS A 583 3.22 31.84 -9.85
CA CYS A 583 2.61 31.26 -8.65
C CYS A 583 3.44 31.48 -7.38
N THR A 584 4.51 32.28 -7.42
CA THR A 584 5.27 32.65 -6.22
C THR A 584 4.38 33.47 -5.29
N LEU A 585 4.28 33.07 -4.02
CA LEU A 585 3.49 33.79 -3.02
C LEU A 585 4.21 35.05 -2.54
N VAL A 586 3.50 36.17 -2.52
CA VAL A 586 3.92 37.48 -1.98
C VAL A 586 2.84 38.01 -1.04
N PRO A 587 3.11 39.03 -0.19
CA PRO A 587 2.06 39.66 0.61
C PRO A 587 0.90 40.13 -0.29
N GLY A 588 -0.29 39.53 -0.10
CA GLY A 588 -1.48 39.83 -0.89
C GLY A 588 -1.84 38.81 -1.99
N GLY A 589 -1.07 37.74 -2.20
CA GLY A 589 -1.44 36.64 -3.12
C GLY A 589 -0.29 36.16 -4.00
N PHE A 590 -0.60 35.77 -5.25
CA PHE A 590 0.41 35.38 -6.24
C PHE A 590 1.09 36.60 -6.85
N LYS A 591 2.40 36.47 -7.13
CA LYS A 591 3.25 37.53 -7.66
C LYS A 591 2.76 38.11 -9.00
N ASP A 592 2.26 37.26 -9.89
CA ASP A 592 1.60 37.69 -11.13
C ASP A 592 0.37 36.82 -11.39
N HIS A 593 -0.80 37.41 -11.22
CA HIS A 593 -2.08 36.79 -11.52
C HIS A 593 -3.12 37.81 -11.98
N ARG A 594 -4.12 37.32 -12.71
CA ARG A 594 -5.29 38.10 -13.14
C ARG A 594 -6.56 37.31 -12.87
N VAL A 595 -7.45 37.84 -12.03
CA VAL A 595 -8.80 37.31 -11.87
C VAL A 595 -9.67 37.75 -13.05
N PHE A 596 -10.44 36.84 -13.62
CA PHE A 596 -11.37 37.15 -14.71
C PHE A 596 -12.64 37.79 -14.17
N ARG A 597 -13.22 38.73 -14.93
CA ARG A 597 -14.52 39.34 -14.63
C ARG A 597 -15.66 38.46 -15.13
N GLU A 598 -16.84 38.63 -14.57
CA GLU A 598 -18.03 37.83 -14.91
C GLU A 598 -18.37 37.90 -16.41
N ASP A 599 -18.24 39.07 -17.04
CA ASP A 599 -18.48 39.27 -18.47
C ASP A 599 -17.49 38.52 -19.37
N GLU A 600 -16.31 38.15 -18.84
CA GLU A 600 -15.29 37.42 -19.57
C GLU A 600 -15.46 35.90 -19.52
N LEU A 601 -16.29 35.42 -18.59
CA LEU A 601 -16.59 34.01 -18.38
C LEU A 601 -17.89 33.59 -19.07
N SER A 602 -18.46 34.48 -19.89
CA SER A 602 -19.65 34.22 -20.70
C SER A 602 -19.45 32.95 -21.55
N GLY A 603 -20.30 31.95 -21.34
CA GLY A 603 -20.26 30.68 -22.05
C GLY A 603 -19.72 29.49 -21.23
N ILE A 604 -19.17 29.71 -20.03
CA ILE A 604 -18.93 28.59 -19.11
C ILE A 604 -20.27 28.18 -18.49
N GLU A 605 -20.62 26.90 -18.62
CA GLU A 605 -21.87 26.36 -18.07
C GLU A 605 -21.58 25.52 -16.83
N ILE A 606 -22.38 25.71 -15.78
CA ILE A 606 -22.26 24.98 -14.52
C ILE A 606 -23.62 24.44 -14.10
N VAL A 607 -23.67 23.14 -13.84
CA VAL A 607 -24.82 22.44 -13.24
C VAL A 607 -24.36 21.85 -11.93
N HIS A 608 -25.14 21.98 -10.87
CA HIS A 608 -24.76 21.54 -9.52
C HIS A 608 -25.93 20.85 -8.82
N SER A 609 -25.64 19.86 -7.99
CA SER A 609 -26.70 19.05 -7.35
C SER A 609 -27.16 19.58 -5.98
N LEU A 610 -26.36 20.42 -5.31
CA LEU A 610 -26.71 21.03 -4.03
C LEU A 610 -27.31 22.42 -4.21
N PRO A 611 -28.05 22.96 -3.22
CA PRO A 611 -28.53 24.34 -3.28
C PRO A 611 -27.36 25.34 -3.37
N ARG A 612 -27.63 26.52 -3.96
CA ARG A 612 -26.64 27.62 -4.05
C ARG A 612 -26.07 28.05 -2.69
N ARG A 613 -26.78 27.78 -1.60
CA ARG A 613 -26.33 28.02 -0.22
C ARG A 613 -26.62 26.80 0.63
N VAL A 614 -25.62 26.31 1.34
CA VAL A 614 -25.71 25.19 2.29
C VAL A 614 -25.28 25.68 3.66
N SER A 615 -26.27 25.95 4.52
CA SER A 615 -26.10 26.39 5.90
C SER A 615 -27.37 26.03 6.69
N PRO A 616 -27.27 25.37 7.87
CA PRO A 616 -26.05 24.96 8.56
C PRO A 616 -25.25 23.91 7.78
N GLU A 617 -24.00 23.67 8.19
CA GLU A 617 -23.13 22.67 7.56
C GLU A 617 -23.77 21.27 7.65
N ILE A 618 -23.74 20.53 6.54
CA ILE A 618 -24.18 19.13 6.51
C ILE A 618 -23.14 18.30 7.24
N THR A 619 -23.55 17.57 8.28
CA THR A 619 -22.70 16.71 9.12
C THR A 619 -22.92 15.21 8.89
N THR A 620 -23.80 14.87 7.94
CA THR A 620 -24.14 13.49 7.56
C THR A 620 -23.64 13.18 6.15
N PRO A 621 -23.33 11.90 5.82
CA PRO A 621 -22.89 11.54 4.48
C PRO A 621 -23.86 12.00 3.39
N VAL A 622 -23.32 12.67 2.37
CA VAL A 622 -24.02 13.15 1.18
C VAL A 622 -23.09 13.04 -0.03
N THR A 623 -23.65 12.68 -1.18
CA THR A 623 -22.95 12.74 -2.47
C THR A 623 -23.47 13.93 -3.25
N TRP A 624 -22.56 14.76 -3.75
CA TRP A 624 -22.89 15.93 -4.55
C TRP A 624 -22.05 16.01 -5.82
N HIS A 625 -22.59 16.72 -6.80
CA HIS A 625 -22.02 16.83 -8.14
C HIS A 625 -21.89 18.28 -8.58
N VAL A 626 -20.85 18.54 -9.37
CA VAL A 626 -20.67 19.77 -10.14
C VAL A 626 -20.23 19.37 -11.55
N LEU A 627 -21.09 19.64 -12.52
CA LEU A 627 -20.82 19.47 -13.95
C LEU A 627 -20.48 20.83 -14.55
N VAL A 628 -19.35 20.90 -15.25
CA VAL A 628 -18.83 22.11 -15.87
C VAL A 628 -18.57 21.86 -17.35
N ARG A 629 -19.00 22.80 -18.19
CA ARG A 629 -18.67 22.84 -19.62
C ARG A 629 -17.88 24.12 -19.90
N ILE A 630 -16.64 23.98 -20.35
CA ILE A 630 -15.73 25.10 -20.57
C ILE A 630 -15.45 25.20 -22.08
N PRO A 631 -15.76 26.32 -22.74
CA PRO A 631 -15.45 26.50 -24.16
C PRO A 631 -13.94 26.49 -24.39
N ILE A 632 -13.45 25.78 -25.40
CA ILE A 632 -12.02 25.83 -25.77
C ILE A 632 -11.62 27.24 -26.22
N ALA A 633 -12.54 27.96 -26.86
CA ALA A 633 -12.37 29.37 -27.22
C ALA A 633 -12.09 30.28 -26.00
N PHE A 634 -12.55 29.92 -24.80
CA PHE A 634 -12.21 30.66 -23.57
C PHE A 634 -10.70 30.59 -23.30
N PHE A 635 -10.13 29.38 -23.33
CA PHE A 635 -8.69 29.19 -23.15
C PHE A 635 -7.88 29.91 -24.24
N GLU A 636 -8.32 29.83 -25.49
CA GLU A 636 -7.65 30.51 -26.60
C GLU A 636 -7.63 32.04 -26.43
N LYS A 637 -8.76 32.62 -26.00
CA LYS A 637 -8.86 34.05 -25.69
C LYS A 637 -8.00 34.43 -24.49
N ALA A 638 -7.99 33.62 -23.44
CA ALA A 638 -7.22 33.85 -22.23
C ALA A 638 -5.70 33.80 -22.48
N LEU A 639 -5.24 32.88 -23.33
CA LEU A 639 -3.82 32.66 -23.63
C LEU A 639 -3.33 33.42 -24.87
N GLY A 640 -4.25 33.92 -25.70
CA GLY A 640 -3.93 34.59 -26.97
C GLY A 640 -3.29 33.67 -28.01
N ARG A 641 -3.64 32.37 -27.99
CA ARG A 641 -3.09 31.32 -28.85
C ARG A 641 -4.17 30.28 -29.20
N PRO A 642 -4.18 29.73 -30.42
CA PRO A 642 -5.09 28.64 -30.77
C PRO A 642 -4.69 27.36 -30.03
N LEU A 643 -5.69 26.55 -29.65
CA LEU A 643 -5.49 25.24 -28.98
C LEU A 643 -6.07 24.07 -29.78
N ARG A 644 -6.91 24.36 -30.78
CA ARG A 644 -7.60 23.35 -31.58
C ARG A 644 -6.77 22.89 -32.79
N PRO A 645 -6.92 21.63 -33.24
CA PRO A 645 -7.75 20.57 -32.64
C PRO A 645 -7.14 20.05 -31.33
N LEU A 646 -7.99 19.57 -30.41
CA LEU A 646 -7.50 19.00 -29.15
C LEU A 646 -6.96 17.58 -29.32
N ALA A 647 -7.54 16.79 -30.23
CA ALA A 647 -7.16 15.40 -30.44
C ALA A 647 -5.65 15.25 -30.69
N GLY A 648 -5.01 14.36 -29.93
CA GLY A 648 -3.57 14.12 -29.98
C GLY A 648 -2.70 15.14 -29.21
N THR A 649 -3.30 16.15 -28.57
CA THR A 649 -2.58 17.10 -27.72
C THR A 649 -2.54 16.66 -26.27
N GLN A 650 -1.68 17.30 -25.47
CA GLN A 650 -1.59 17.07 -24.04
C GLN A 650 -1.46 18.38 -23.27
N TRP A 651 -2.14 18.48 -22.13
CA TRP A 651 -2.06 19.61 -21.21
C TRP A 651 -1.49 19.16 -19.88
N ARG A 652 -0.83 20.07 -19.17
CA ARG A 652 -0.58 19.89 -17.74
C ARG A 652 -1.81 20.35 -16.97
N ALA A 653 -2.31 19.53 -16.06
CA ALA A 653 -3.48 19.88 -15.27
C ALA A 653 -3.47 19.35 -13.84
N ASN A 654 -4.16 20.06 -12.97
CA ASN A 654 -4.40 19.64 -11.60
C ASN A 654 -5.89 19.63 -11.26
N PHE A 655 -6.32 18.66 -10.46
CA PHE A 655 -7.69 18.52 -9.98
C PHE A 655 -7.64 18.45 -8.46
N ASN A 656 -8.40 19.31 -7.80
CA ASN A 656 -8.36 19.43 -6.34
C ASN A 656 -9.75 19.39 -5.71
N LYS A 657 -9.77 19.08 -4.42
CA LYS A 657 -10.92 19.17 -3.53
C LYS A 657 -10.48 19.91 -2.27
N CYS A 658 -11.10 21.04 -1.97
CA CYS A 658 -10.75 21.85 -0.81
C CYS A 658 -11.99 22.30 -0.03
N ALA A 659 -11.81 22.64 1.24
CA ALA A 659 -12.85 23.23 2.07
C ALA A 659 -12.25 23.97 3.27
N SER A 660 -11.63 25.13 3.04
CA SER A 660 -10.82 25.76 4.10
C SER A 660 -11.62 26.40 5.24
N GLY A 661 -12.89 26.73 5.03
CA GLY A 661 -13.78 27.37 6.01
C GLY A 661 -14.80 26.43 6.66
N CYS A 662 -14.84 25.16 6.26
CA CYS A 662 -15.68 24.14 6.89
C CYS A 662 -15.13 23.72 8.26
N SER A 663 -15.93 23.03 9.07
CA SER A 663 -15.51 22.54 10.40
C SER A 663 -14.35 21.53 10.32
N HIS A 664 -14.20 20.86 9.18
CA HIS A 664 -13.16 19.87 8.92
C HIS A 664 -12.35 20.26 7.66
N PRO A 665 -11.44 21.24 7.80
CA PRO A 665 -10.74 21.78 6.65
C PRO A 665 -9.84 20.73 6.00
N HIS A 666 -9.82 20.72 4.67
CA HIS A 666 -9.06 19.75 3.89
C HIS A 666 -8.63 20.34 2.55
N TRP A 667 -7.54 19.80 2.01
CA TRP A 667 -6.99 20.13 0.68
C TRP A 667 -6.43 18.85 0.07
N LEU A 668 -7.11 18.34 -0.93
CA LEU A 668 -6.77 17.12 -1.66
C LEU A 668 -6.48 17.44 -3.13
N THR A 669 -5.63 16.63 -3.74
CA THR A 669 -5.21 16.74 -5.14
C THR A 669 -5.11 15.35 -5.77
N TRP A 670 -5.23 15.26 -7.09
CA TRP A 670 -5.03 14.00 -7.82
C TRP A 670 -3.55 13.69 -8.12
N SER A 671 -2.69 14.72 -8.22
CA SER A 671 -1.30 14.58 -8.66
C SER A 671 -0.34 14.36 -7.48
N GLN A 672 0.80 13.71 -7.72
CA GLN A 672 1.89 13.67 -6.73
C GLN A 672 2.58 15.03 -6.73
N LEU A 673 2.47 15.77 -5.64
CA LEU A 673 3.18 17.03 -5.50
C LEU A 673 4.58 16.79 -4.90
N LEU A 674 5.65 17.23 -5.57
CA LEU A 674 7.02 17.07 -5.09
C LEU A 674 7.30 17.93 -3.84
N GLU A 675 6.79 19.16 -3.84
CA GLU A 675 6.90 20.11 -2.70
C GLU A 675 5.57 20.32 -1.96
N ARG A 676 4.54 19.50 -2.27
CA ARG A 676 3.16 19.69 -1.79
C ARG A 676 2.64 21.12 -1.90
N ASN A 677 2.88 21.73 -3.06
CA ASN A 677 2.26 22.97 -3.49
C ASN A 677 1.43 22.69 -4.74
N MET A 678 0.11 22.75 -4.62
CA MET A 678 -0.82 22.42 -5.70
C MET A 678 -0.80 23.41 -6.87
N HIS A 679 -0.14 24.57 -6.71
CA HIS A 679 -0.11 25.67 -7.69
C HIS A 679 1.15 25.67 -8.58
N ARG A 680 2.03 24.67 -8.45
CA ARG A 680 3.26 24.56 -9.27
C ARG A 680 2.98 23.73 -10.53
N PRO A 681 3.03 24.31 -11.75
CA PRO A 681 2.66 23.58 -12.96
C PRO A 681 3.52 22.35 -13.27
N GLN A 682 4.78 22.35 -12.80
CA GLN A 682 5.67 21.18 -12.90
C GLN A 682 5.23 19.97 -12.06
N ASP A 683 4.38 20.18 -11.05
CA ASP A 683 3.81 19.14 -10.19
C ASP A 683 2.41 18.70 -10.69
N PHE A 684 1.91 19.30 -11.78
CA PHE A 684 0.62 18.94 -12.36
C PHE A 684 0.71 17.57 -13.06
N GLY A 685 -0.43 16.89 -13.14
CA GLY A 685 -0.56 15.71 -13.97
C GLY A 685 -0.67 16.06 -15.46
N ILE A 686 -0.78 15.06 -16.31
CA ILE A 686 -0.93 15.18 -17.76
C ILE A 686 -2.34 14.74 -18.17
N VAL A 687 -3.03 15.60 -18.90
CA VAL A 687 -4.31 15.31 -19.57
C VAL A 687 -4.01 15.12 -21.05
N ARG A 688 -4.22 13.92 -21.58
CA ARG A 688 -4.05 13.62 -23.00
C ARG A 688 -5.41 13.52 -23.66
N PHE A 689 -5.60 14.20 -24.77
CA PHE A 689 -6.84 14.15 -25.53
C PHE A 689 -6.70 13.08 -26.61
N VAL A 690 -7.40 11.95 -26.42
CA VAL A 690 -7.26 10.75 -27.26
C VAL A 690 -8.46 10.50 -28.16
#